data_AF-A0A970C1A8-F1
#
_entry.id   AF-A0A970C1A8-F1
#
_cell.length_a   1.000
_cell.length_b   1.000
_cell.length_c   1.000
_cell.angle_alpha   90.00
_cell.angle_beta   90.00
_cell.angle_gamma   90.00
#
_symmetry.space_group_name_H-M   'P 1'
#
loop_
_entity.id
_entity.type
_entity.pdbx_description
1 polymer ?
#
loop_
_entity_poly.entity_id
_entity_poly.type
_entity_poly.pdbx_seq_one_letter_code
_entity_poly.pdbx_strand_id
1 'polypeptide(L)'
;MLVGLRGLSARLGRTPDTPAVPGPSGVEPLEPHVLLSGAAFYADEALLTPGLVGSYVDQALSDVADAADWRLTQTIAGWRLDDPVDFPANGWGSRAEVGLTGGSDEDWEEFSVQWDGYLEVAEPNLRLATVSDDGSRLWIDLDRDGDFEDDELADNHWGGWQGATQGDRTDGLAPGVYPCRIQYYEGGGDNNFRLAVTPYTPAAFVETPTNPRQVVKVIVLNFDPRVPGEGNRLLHEVFDWSDPHELAAQFEADLEWATGGAIDLQVVEFRDLDAFPTFTDGFRYTPDEYVALRRANGPWHDTGTDFYELVESQGLVDLVNSGQVDEIWTFGDHYFNLLGEAWMGGPGSFFINGPSFPDAGFDRAIAGYGFNYERSVAEMLHNLSHRTENHGQRAFGSWDLNNPTSAFDLYSANYLETAWGPYGVGTCHVPANADDHYDYGDERVVDSYAFDFANYPDMTWETRPVSRDTWAMGPVTDDHRDYMNWYFGMMPRNDGADADGRAANWFKYIWDFNSYEPDTGLGRQEDAVGAGPIVRAPGAASYDLTVRYYDDSGVDTSTLDLNDVRIIAPGGAVLTPVSLAIGDEAATTAGTARTVTYTLQPPGGWWDPADNGWYRIELADGEVEDLEANAFDSGEVGSFLVSLYDPAAVNVAALLACGQASVTHTPFDIGSVNNLFDGNTASLARTPSINPMVVTLELETPVEVTGFRTWFSHAGGEPAHAFTVELADSLSDLENRTGSYATISWDGPGEAYASAMLDEARQASVFRLTATRLHGDDYVHGCEWQLIGTGIAEGDAPTAALTAVDEAAGGMTAHFLEVTFTDQTAVEVPSIAGGDLVITGPGGLEITPTFYAVDDATDGPVRAATFWFIPPGGAWGWEDNGVYTLRLEAEAVRDVMYNAAVTEQVLGAFTVSIDPPQLHPPSDLAEGNAADWVAWADGADASVDDDAVRTIAGASSVRFQTNGGFDTSLAYPAPGMADWDLTWATELRFSVYAENPSPYDFQEGPRVRLNGVDGGYIEYIYYQDGYPATPLNGAIGQWVEFILPLDGTTEPTGWHVTAVGAASLEHIG
;
A
#
# COMPACT_ATOMS: atom_id res chain seq x y z
N MET A 1 0.60 -66.66 7.72
CA MET A 1 -0.34 -65.66 7.19
C MET A 1 0.56 -64.45 6.88
N LEU A 2 1.37 -64.48 5.81
CA LEU A 2 1.07 -64.22 4.37
C LEU A 2 0.43 -62.81 4.20
N VAL A 3 0.97 -61.82 3.46
CA VAL A 3 2.11 -61.67 2.50
C VAL A 3 2.63 -60.20 2.53
N GLY A 4 3.87 -59.79 2.21
CA GLY A 4 5.13 -60.53 2.03
C GLY A 4 6.10 -60.09 0.89
N LEU A 5 7.21 -59.40 1.23
CA LEU A 5 8.55 -59.34 0.56
C LEU A 5 8.85 -58.40 -0.66
N ARG A 6 9.89 -57.56 -0.46
CA ARG A 6 11.05 -57.20 -1.33
C ARG A 6 10.95 -56.20 -2.51
N GLY A 7 11.89 -55.25 -2.47
CA GLY A 7 12.60 -54.64 -3.63
C GLY A 7 14.08 -54.37 -3.26
N LEU A 8 15.02 -54.43 -4.21
CA LEU A 8 16.44 -54.09 -4.02
C LEU A 8 16.81 -52.86 -4.87
N SER A 9 17.79 -52.07 -4.42
CA SER A 9 18.71 -51.36 -5.32
C SER A 9 20.15 -51.35 -4.78
N ALA A 10 21.11 -50.85 -5.57
CA ALA A 10 22.51 -51.27 -5.55
C ALA A 10 23.52 -50.24 -4.99
N ARG A 11 24.72 -50.72 -4.62
CA ARG A 11 25.89 -49.91 -4.23
C ARG A 11 26.68 -49.38 -5.43
N LEU A 12 27.22 -48.16 -5.31
CA LEU A 12 28.60 -47.69 -5.63
C LEU A 12 28.58 -46.15 -5.82
N GLY A 13 29.33 -45.29 -5.13
CA GLY A 13 30.15 -45.46 -3.92
C GLY A 13 31.24 -44.38 -3.74
N ARG A 14 31.86 -44.36 -2.54
CA ARG A 14 33.13 -43.70 -2.14
C ARG A 14 33.10 -42.19 -1.76
N THR A 15 33.63 -41.92 -0.57
CA THR A 15 33.78 -40.63 0.15
C THR A 15 34.97 -39.78 -0.34
N PRO A 16 35.07 -38.53 0.14
CA PRO A 16 35.98 -38.19 1.27
C PRO A 16 35.24 -37.44 2.40
N ASP A 17 35.22 -37.94 3.64
CA ASP A 17 36.20 -37.69 4.72
C ASP A 17 35.94 -36.38 5.52
N THR A 18 34.87 -36.36 6.33
CA THR A 18 34.73 -35.51 7.53
C THR A 18 35.11 -36.29 8.80
N PRO A 19 35.71 -35.67 9.83
CA PRO A 19 36.24 -36.37 11.00
C PRO A 19 35.14 -36.74 12.01
N ALA A 20 35.08 -38.02 12.41
CA ALA A 20 34.08 -38.52 13.35
C ALA A 20 34.40 -38.18 14.83
N VAL A 21 33.40 -37.63 15.53
CA VAL A 21 33.37 -37.51 17.00
C VAL A 21 33.02 -38.88 17.63
N PRO A 22 33.64 -39.29 18.75
CA PRO A 22 33.45 -40.64 19.31
C PRO A 22 32.23 -40.74 20.26
N GLY A 23 31.12 -41.29 19.77
CA GLY A 23 29.93 -41.56 20.60
C GLY A 23 30.11 -42.71 21.62
N PRO A 24 29.54 -42.62 22.84
CA PRO A 24 29.48 -43.73 23.79
C PRO A 24 28.35 -44.72 23.42
N SER A 25 28.62 -46.02 23.54
CA SER A 25 27.68 -47.06 23.13
C SER A 25 26.65 -47.43 24.21
N GLY A 26 25.35 -47.28 23.91
CA GLY A 26 24.27 -48.07 24.51
C GLY A 26 23.17 -47.28 25.21
N VAL A 27 22.24 -46.75 24.42
CA VAL A 27 20.89 -46.31 24.83
C VAL A 27 19.89 -46.87 23.80
N GLU A 28 18.65 -47.13 24.20
CA GLU A 28 17.57 -47.37 23.21
C GLU A 28 17.26 -46.03 22.49
N PRO A 29 16.65 -46.04 21.29
CA PRO A 29 16.24 -44.79 20.64
C PRO A 29 15.32 -44.01 21.58
N LEU A 30 15.65 -42.74 21.82
CA LEU A 30 14.73 -41.80 22.43
C LEU A 30 13.70 -41.45 21.35
N GLU A 31 12.41 -41.47 21.70
CA GLU A 31 11.37 -40.88 20.85
C GLU A 31 11.63 -39.36 20.79
N PRO A 32 11.61 -38.73 19.61
CA PRO A 32 11.88 -37.29 19.48
C PRO A 32 10.82 -36.46 20.21
N HIS A 33 11.18 -35.25 20.62
CA HIS A 33 10.21 -34.23 21.01
C HIS A 33 9.45 -33.73 19.78
N VAL A 34 8.29 -34.34 19.52
CA VAL A 34 7.35 -33.90 18.48
C VAL A 34 6.65 -32.63 18.95
N LEU A 35 6.75 -31.55 18.16
CA LEU A 35 6.00 -30.32 18.36
C LEU A 35 4.49 -30.58 18.23
N LEU A 36 3.66 -29.71 18.82
CA LEU A 36 2.19 -29.85 18.92
C LEU A 36 1.42 -29.70 17.58
N SER A 37 1.93 -30.27 16.50
CA SER A 37 1.33 -30.23 15.15
C SER A 37 1.93 -31.23 14.16
N GLY A 38 2.96 -32.01 14.53
CA GLY A 38 3.60 -32.98 13.63
C GLY A 38 4.90 -32.52 12.97
N ALA A 39 5.59 -31.53 13.55
CA ALA A 39 6.99 -31.25 13.26
C ALA A 39 7.94 -31.90 14.28
N ALA A 40 9.15 -32.27 13.84
CA ALA A 40 10.24 -32.74 14.70
C ALA A 40 11.61 -32.36 14.13
N PHE A 41 12.57 -32.05 15.00
CA PHE A 41 13.93 -31.69 14.62
C PHE A 41 14.93 -32.83 14.86
N TYR A 42 15.91 -32.97 13.95
CA TYR A 42 16.94 -34.00 14.00
C TYR A 42 18.31 -33.47 13.56
N ALA A 43 19.37 -33.98 14.18
CA ALA A 43 20.75 -33.65 13.85
C ALA A 43 21.28 -34.39 12.61
N ASP A 44 20.47 -35.27 12.01
CA ASP A 44 20.80 -36.03 10.80
C ASP A 44 19.60 -36.28 9.88
N GLU A 45 19.86 -36.21 8.56
CA GLU A 45 18.88 -36.42 7.47
C GLU A 45 18.16 -37.78 7.54
N ALA A 46 18.76 -38.77 8.21
CA ALA A 46 18.18 -40.10 8.36
C ALA A 46 17.20 -40.21 9.54
N LEU A 47 16.93 -39.09 10.23
CA LEU A 47 15.99 -38.93 11.33
C LEU A 47 16.29 -39.87 12.52
N LEU A 48 17.59 -40.10 12.80
CA LEU A 48 18.04 -41.03 13.83
C LEU A 48 18.42 -40.38 15.16
N THR A 49 18.74 -39.08 15.14
CA THR A 49 19.25 -38.32 16.30
C THR A 49 18.34 -37.11 16.53
N PRO A 50 17.37 -37.17 17.47
CA PRO A 50 16.52 -36.03 17.81
C PRO A 50 17.30 -34.80 18.29
N GLY A 51 16.75 -33.61 18.05
CA GLY A 51 17.33 -32.32 18.42
C GLY A 51 18.21 -31.69 17.34
N LEU A 52 18.71 -30.47 17.57
CA LEU A 52 19.65 -29.78 16.68
C LEU A 52 21.04 -29.63 17.30
N VAL A 53 22.07 -29.48 16.46
CA VAL A 53 23.45 -29.28 16.93
C VAL A 53 23.72 -27.79 17.13
N GLY A 54 23.70 -27.35 18.40
CA GLY A 54 24.01 -25.98 18.80
C GLY A 54 25.51 -25.71 18.81
N SER A 55 25.91 -24.67 18.06
CA SER A 55 27.27 -24.14 17.93
C SER A 55 27.36 -22.84 18.70
N TYR A 56 27.91 -22.86 19.91
CA TYR A 56 27.86 -21.73 20.85
C TYR A 56 29.05 -20.78 20.69
N VAL A 57 28.79 -19.48 20.78
CA VAL A 57 29.78 -18.39 20.76
C VAL A 57 29.73 -17.63 22.08
N ASP A 58 30.89 -17.38 22.69
CA ASP A 58 31.04 -16.65 23.97
C ASP A 58 31.06 -15.12 23.78
N GLN A 59 30.07 -14.64 23.02
CA GLN A 59 29.78 -13.24 22.73
C GLN A 59 28.36 -13.13 22.17
N ALA A 60 27.65 -12.02 22.42
CA ALA A 60 26.50 -11.63 21.61
C ALA A 60 26.95 -11.22 20.19
N LEU A 61 26.21 -11.67 19.17
CA LEU A 61 26.47 -11.42 17.74
C LEU A 61 25.35 -10.61 17.06
N SER A 62 24.71 -9.72 17.81
CA SER A 62 23.61 -8.85 17.33
C SER A 62 24.03 -7.92 16.18
N ASP A 63 25.30 -7.54 16.12
CA ASP A 63 25.89 -6.70 15.07
C ASP A 63 26.30 -7.48 13.80
N VAL A 64 26.16 -8.82 13.79
CA VAL A 64 26.47 -9.66 12.63
C VAL A 64 25.24 -9.76 11.72
N ALA A 65 25.17 -8.88 10.72
CA ALA A 65 24.12 -8.89 9.71
C ALA A 65 24.17 -10.17 8.84
N ASP A 66 25.35 -10.57 8.35
CA ASP A 66 25.54 -11.71 7.44
C ASP A 66 24.97 -13.03 8.01
N ALA A 67 24.09 -13.70 7.26
CA ALA A 67 23.55 -15.05 7.53
C ALA A 67 24.58 -16.21 7.45
N ALA A 68 25.88 -15.87 7.44
CA ALA A 68 26.97 -16.80 7.20
C ALA A 68 27.03 -17.93 8.23
N ASP A 69 27.52 -19.10 7.81
CA ASP A 69 27.74 -20.24 8.71
C ASP A 69 28.81 -19.90 9.77
N TRP A 70 28.36 -19.67 11.01
CA TRP A 70 29.21 -19.30 12.14
C TRP A 70 30.26 -20.35 12.50
N ARG A 71 30.07 -21.60 12.08
CA ARG A 71 31.07 -22.68 12.23
C ARG A 71 32.31 -22.43 11.37
N LEU A 72 32.22 -21.52 10.40
CA LEU A 72 33.30 -21.08 9.50
C LEU A 72 33.76 -19.64 9.79
N THR A 73 32.86 -18.75 10.22
CA THR A 73 33.15 -17.32 10.42
C THR A 73 33.46 -16.92 11.88
N GLN A 74 32.97 -17.67 12.87
CA GLN A 74 33.07 -17.33 14.29
C GLN A 74 33.95 -18.30 15.10
N THR A 75 34.40 -17.85 16.28
CA THR A 75 35.14 -18.70 17.22
C THR A 75 34.16 -19.46 18.11
N ILE A 76 33.79 -20.68 17.71
CA ILE A 76 32.90 -21.55 18.48
C ILE A 76 33.53 -21.94 19.83
N ALA A 77 32.90 -21.53 20.93
CA ALA A 77 33.29 -21.81 22.31
C ALA A 77 32.96 -23.26 22.73
N GLY A 78 31.86 -23.82 22.22
CA GLY A 78 31.42 -25.17 22.52
C GLY A 78 30.27 -25.65 21.65
N TRP A 79 29.91 -26.93 21.83
CA TRP A 79 28.91 -27.61 21.01
C TRP A 79 27.99 -28.44 21.90
N ARG A 80 26.67 -28.40 21.64
CA ARG A 80 25.66 -29.22 22.32
C ARG A 80 24.69 -29.84 21.32
N LEU A 81 24.03 -30.93 21.72
CA LEU A 81 22.85 -31.43 21.04
C LEU A 81 21.65 -31.02 21.91
N ASP A 82 20.76 -30.20 21.36
CA ASP A 82 19.62 -29.63 22.06
C ASP A 82 18.32 -30.31 21.61
N ASP A 83 17.66 -31.00 22.54
CA ASP A 83 16.40 -31.72 22.35
C ASP A 83 15.51 -31.57 23.60
N PRO A 84 14.37 -30.85 23.53
CA PRO A 84 13.96 -29.98 22.43
C PRO A 84 14.84 -28.72 22.32
N VAL A 85 14.74 -28.02 21.19
CA VAL A 85 15.26 -26.64 21.04
C VAL A 85 14.21 -25.65 21.59
N ASP A 86 13.94 -25.75 22.88
CA ASP A 86 12.93 -24.95 23.61
C ASP A 86 13.45 -24.61 25.00
N PHE A 87 13.72 -23.33 25.23
CA PHE A 87 14.36 -22.76 26.41
C PHE A 87 13.45 -21.67 27.03
N PRO A 88 12.34 -22.07 27.69
CA PRO A 88 11.31 -21.16 28.18
C PRO A 88 11.67 -20.41 29.48
N ALA A 89 12.93 -20.45 29.91
CA ALA A 89 13.42 -19.85 31.15
C ALA A 89 14.94 -19.66 31.10
N ASN A 90 15.44 -18.65 31.82
CA ASN A 90 16.78 -18.09 31.56
C ASN A 90 17.98 -19.02 31.85
N GLY A 91 17.75 -20.15 32.52
CA GLY A 91 18.78 -21.09 32.93
C GLY A 91 18.85 -22.29 31.99
N TRP A 92 19.66 -22.21 30.93
CA TRP A 92 19.80 -23.26 29.91
C TRP A 92 20.72 -24.44 30.34
N GLY A 93 21.09 -24.52 31.62
CA GLY A 93 22.04 -25.50 32.16
C GLY A 93 23.36 -24.86 32.58
N SER A 94 24.47 -25.63 32.57
CA SER A 94 25.77 -25.07 32.98
C SER A 94 26.52 -24.47 31.81
N ARG A 95 26.83 -23.17 31.88
CA ARG A 95 27.52 -22.43 30.80
C ARG A 95 28.89 -23.00 30.46
N ALA A 96 29.57 -23.52 31.48
CA ALA A 96 30.88 -24.15 31.34
C ALA A 96 30.87 -25.45 30.52
N GLU A 97 29.71 -26.04 30.23
CA GLU A 97 29.58 -27.20 29.33
C GLU A 97 29.79 -26.81 27.86
N VAL A 98 29.34 -25.61 27.48
CA VAL A 98 29.41 -25.05 26.12
C VAL A 98 30.44 -23.91 26.00
N GLY A 99 31.27 -23.72 27.03
CA GLY A 99 32.41 -22.79 27.00
C GLY A 99 32.06 -21.31 27.27
N LEU A 100 30.80 -21.00 27.60
CA LEU A 100 30.32 -19.63 27.82
C LEU A 100 30.74 -19.06 29.17
N THR A 101 30.94 -17.73 29.24
CA THR A 101 31.49 -17.02 30.40
C THR A 101 30.58 -15.89 30.92
N GLY A 102 29.78 -15.22 30.09
CA GLY A 102 28.76 -14.22 30.51
C GLY A 102 27.65 -14.79 31.40
N GLY A 103 27.07 -13.97 32.29
CA GLY A 103 25.92 -14.34 33.14
C GLY A 103 26.19 -15.27 34.33
N SER A 104 25.25 -16.17 34.65
CA SER A 104 25.27 -17.23 35.67
C SER A 104 24.68 -18.54 35.11
N ASP A 105 24.72 -19.67 35.82
CA ASP A 105 24.11 -20.92 35.32
C ASP A 105 22.57 -20.86 35.42
N GLU A 106 22.03 -19.92 36.21
CA GLU A 106 20.61 -19.63 36.32
C GLU A 106 20.09 -18.62 35.28
N ASP A 107 21.01 -17.92 34.58
CA ASP A 107 20.73 -16.70 33.80
C ASP A 107 21.91 -16.45 32.84
N TRP A 108 21.87 -17.02 31.63
CA TRP A 108 22.95 -16.90 30.64
C TRP A 108 22.92 -15.51 29.97
N GLU A 109 24.08 -14.91 29.69
CA GLU A 109 24.18 -13.54 29.15
C GLU A 109 25.34 -13.47 28.16
N GLU A 110 25.33 -12.49 27.25
CA GLU A 110 26.45 -12.17 26.34
C GLU A 110 26.91 -13.39 25.53
N PHE A 111 25.97 -14.08 24.89
CA PHE A 111 26.23 -15.31 24.13
C PHE A 111 25.44 -15.37 22.82
N SER A 112 25.79 -16.31 21.96
CA SER A 112 25.00 -16.64 20.77
C SER A 112 25.11 -18.14 20.45
N VAL A 113 24.16 -18.65 19.68
CA VAL A 113 24.14 -20.05 19.22
C VAL A 113 23.62 -20.14 17.79
N GLN A 114 24.29 -20.95 16.97
CA GLN A 114 23.77 -21.44 15.70
C GLN A 114 23.41 -22.92 15.84
N TRP A 115 22.13 -23.25 15.74
CA TRP A 115 21.66 -24.62 15.58
C TRP A 115 21.59 -24.99 14.09
N ASP A 116 22.16 -26.12 13.72
CA ASP A 116 21.97 -26.72 12.39
C ASP A 116 21.41 -28.14 12.51
N GLY A 117 20.60 -28.54 11.53
CA GLY A 117 20.11 -29.91 11.38
C GLY A 117 19.03 -30.03 10.31
N TYR A 118 17.98 -30.79 10.63
CA TYR A 118 16.89 -31.11 9.72
C TYR A 118 15.54 -31.02 10.43
N LEU A 119 14.56 -30.42 9.76
CA LEU A 119 13.15 -30.41 10.14
C LEU A 119 12.38 -31.49 9.37
N GLU A 120 11.72 -32.39 10.08
CA GLU A 120 10.67 -33.27 9.54
C GLU A 120 9.31 -32.57 9.70
N VAL A 121 8.57 -32.47 8.60
CA VAL A 121 7.18 -31.95 8.55
C VAL A 121 6.27 -33.11 8.13
N ALA A 122 5.35 -33.53 9.01
CA ALA A 122 4.45 -34.65 8.74
C ALA A 122 3.13 -34.24 8.06
N GLU A 123 2.60 -33.07 8.38
CA GLU A 123 1.32 -32.55 7.87
C GLU A 123 1.54 -31.35 6.93
N PRO A 124 0.76 -31.21 5.85
CA PRO A 124 0.94 -30.13 4.87
C PRO A 124 0.49 -28.78 5.44
N ASN A 125 1.07 -27.71 4.91
CA ASN A 125 0.79 -26.33 5.29
C ASN A 125 1.10 -26.06 6.77
N LEU A 126 2.08 -26.75 7.38
CA LEU A 126 2.51 -26.37 8.72
C LEU A 126 3.30 -25.05 8.67
N ARG A 127 3.10 -24.16 9.64
CA ARG A 127 3.95 -22.98 9.86
C ARG A 127 4.67 -23.06 11.19
N LEU A 128 5.90 -22.55 11.23
CA LEU A 128 6.68 -22.34 12.45
C LEU A 128 6.97 -20.85 12.61
N ALA A 129 7.24 -20.42 13.83
CA ALA A 129 7.88 -19.14 14.14
C ALA A 129 8.87 -19.35 15.30
N THR A 130 9.78 -18.41 15.53
CA THR A 130 10.53 -18.34 16.79
C THR A 130 9.86 -17.37 17.75
N VAL A 131 10.06 -17.60 19.06
CA VAL A 131 9.81 -16.60 20.11
C VAL A 131 11.13 -16.40 20.83
N SER A 132 11.71 -15.20 20.77
CA SER A 132 13.02 -14.93 21.37
C SER A 132 13.08 -13.61 22.15
N ASP A 133 14.01 -13.59 23.10
CA ASP A 133 14.49 -12.49 23.93
C ASP A 133 16.01 -12.73 24.03
N ASP A 134 16.93 -11.96 23.42
CA ASP A 134 16.74 -10.93 22.38
C ASP A 134 16.28 -11.51 20.99
N GLY A 135 17.12 -11.41 19.94
CA GLY A 135 16.76 -11.65 18.54
C GLY A 135 17.10 -13.05 18.03
N SER A 136 16.35 -13.54 17.03
CA SER A 136 16.63 -14.82 16.37
C SER A 136 16.29 -14.83 14.88
N ARG A 137 16.79 -15.84 14.15
CA ARG A 137 16.55 -16.08 12.72
C ARG A 137 16.40 -17.57 12.46
N LEU A 138 15.42 -17.97 11.65
CA LEU A 138 15.15 -19.35 11.25
C LEU A 138 15.16 -19.46 9.73
N TRP A 139 16.04 -20.30 9.17
CA TRP A 139 16.03 -20.70 7.77
C TRP A 139 15.58 -22.15 7.62
N ILE A 140 14.79 -22.41 6.58
CA ILE A 140 14.40 -23.76 6.14
C ILE A 140 14.74 -23.85 4.66
N ASP A 141 15.68 -24.72 4.31
CA ASP A 141 16.08 -24.98 2.91
C ASP A 141 14.93 -25.70 2.19
N LEU A 142 14.06 -24.93 1.55
CA LEU A 142 12.80 -25.33 0.94
C LEU A 142 13.03 -26.04 -0.39
N ASP A 143 13.95 -25.51 -1.19
CA ASP A 143 14.23 -25.95 -2.56
C ASP A 143 15.21 -27.15 -2.61
N ARG A 144 16.05 -27.31 -1.57
CA ARG A 144 17.07 -28.36 -1.36
C ARG A 144 18.32 -28.24 -2.23
N ASP A 145 18.74 -27.03 -2.58
CA ASP A 145 20.03 -26.77 -3.21
C ASP A 145 21.20 -26.79 -2.21
N GLY A 146 20.92 -26.47 -0.94
CA GLY A 146 21.83 -26.56 0.21
C GLY A 146 22.56 -25.27 0.59
N ASP A 147 22.21 -24.13 -0.03
CA ASP A 147 22.46 -22.80 0.51
C ASP A 147 21.29 -22.38 1.44
N PHE A 148 21.30 -21.15 1.97
CA PHE A 148 20.19 -20.60 2.79
C PHE A 148 20.00 -19.15 2.36
N GLU A 149 18.86 -18.84 1.74
CA GLU A 149 18.60 -17.56 1.07
C GLU A 149 17.60 -16.68 1.86
N ASP A 150 17.43 -15.42 1.46
CA ASP A 150 16.60 -14.44 2.19
C ASP A 150 15.10 -14.74 2.08
N ASP A 151 14.65 -15.41 1.01
CA ASP A 151 13.28 -15.91 0.83
C ASP A 151 12.96 -17.18 1.63
N GLU A 152 13.96 -17.75 2.31
CA GLU A 152 13.82 -18.90 3.21
C GLU A 152 13.83 -18.51 4.71
N LEU A 153 13.98 -17.21 4.99
CA LEU A 153 14.14 -16.65 6.33
C LEU A 153 12.79 -16.30 6.98
N ALA A 154 12.55 -16.84 8.18
CA ALA A 154 11.67 -16.23 9.18
C ALA A 154 12.54 -15.48 10.20
N ASP A 155 12.51 -14.15 10.17
CA ASP A 155 13.25 -13.29 11.10
C ASP A 155 12.48 -13.10 12.43
N ASN A 156 13.21 -12.72 13.48
CA ASN A 156 12.65 -12.30 14.76
C ASN A 156 13.50 -11.15 15.32
N HIS A 157 13.32 -10.00 14.67
CA HIS A 157 13.94 -8.70 14.94
C HIS A 157 15.46 -8.77 15.15
N TRP A 158 16.18 -9.40 14.20
CA TRP A 158 17.62 -9.54 14.32
C TRP A 158 18.36 -8.19 14.39
N GLY A 159 19.28 -8.07 15.35
CA GLY A 159 20.01 -6.84 15.65
C GLY A 159 19.27 -5.86 16.57
N GLY A 160 17.99 -6.14 16.88
CA GLY A 160 17.21 -5.42 17.89
C GLY A 160 17.48 -5.88 19.32
N TRP A 161 17.14 -5.02 20.28
CA TRP A 161 17.08 -5.40 21.71
C TRP A 161 15.60 -5.54 22.07
N GLN A 162 15.18 -6.72 22.52
CA GLN A 162 13.75 -7.01 22.72
C GLN A 162 13.50 -7.97 23.86
N GLY A 163 12.36 -7.78 24.55
CA GLY A 163 11.81 -8.84 25.38
C GLY A 163 11.19 -9.96 24.53
N ALA A 164 10.79 -11.06 25.17
CA ALA A 164 10.27 -12.26 24.51
C ALA A 164 9.13 -11.97 23.51
N THR A 165 9.48 -11.98 22.23
CA THR A 165 8.62 -11.56 21.10
C THR A 165 8.54 -12.69 20.09
N GLN A 166 7.36 -12.92 19.51
CA GLN A 166 7.21 -13.82 18.37
C GLN A 166 7.62 -13.08 17.09
N GLY A 167 8.49 -13.69 16.30
CA GLY A 167 8.88 -13.19 14.99
C GLY A 167 7.95 -13.65 13.88
N ASP A 168 8.47 -13.59 12.66
CA ASP A 168 7.77 -13.99 11.45
C ASP A 168 7.43 -15.48 11.44
N ARG A 169 6.39 -15.77 10.66
CA ARG A 169 5.91 -17.13 10.41
C ARG A 169 6.56 -17.60 9.12
N THR A 170 7.12 -18.81 9.12
CA THR A 170 7.56 -19.47 7.88
C THR A 170 6.38 -19.58 6.92
N ASP A 171 6.66 -19.81 5.65
CA ASP A 171 5.62 -20.22 4.71
C ASP A 171 4.99 -21.58 5.04
N GLY A 172 3.87 -21.88 4.35
CA GLY A 172 3.14 -23.14 4.51
C GLY A 172 3.95 -24.34 4.05
N LEU A 173 4.60 -25.03 4.97
CA LEU A 173 5.53 -26.11 4.67
C LEU A 173 4.81 -27.37 4.15
N ALA A 174 5.30 -27.91 3.03
CA ALA A 174 4.84 -29.19 2.51
C ALA A 174 5.43 -30.38 3.31
N PRO A 175 4.79 -31.57 3.34
CA PRO A 175 5.31 -32.72 4.06
C PRO A 175 6.65 -33.18 3.49
N GLY A 176 7.67 -33.31 4.34
CA GLY A 176 9.02 -33.60 3.88
C GLY A 176 10.08 -33.51 4.98
N VAL A 177 11.34 -33.65 4.55
CA VAL A 177 12.52 -33.34 5.36
C VAL A 177 13.25 -32.20 4.68
N TYR A 178 13.66 -31.22 5.47
CA TYR A 178 14.31 -29.98 5.02
C TYR A 178 15.54 -29.72 5.90
N PRO A 179 16.71 -29.38 5.35
CA PRO A 179 17.77 -28.78 6.15
C PRO A 179 17.29 -27.49 6.80
N CYS A 180 17.76 -27.19 8.01
CA CYS A 180 17.39 -25.97 8.69
C CYS A 180 18.55 -25.39 9.51
N ARG A 181 18.49 -24.07 9.70
CA ARG A 181 19.37 -23.32 10.58
C ARG A 181 18.53 -22.42 11.47
N ILE A 182 18.92 -22.32 12.74
CA ILE A 182 18.42 -21.28 13.64
C ILE A 182 19.65 -20.55 14.21
N GLN A 183 19.64 -19.22 14.17
CA GLN A 183 20.59 -18.38 14.91
C GLN A 183 19.84 -17.61 16.00
N TYR A 184 20.50 -17.40 17.14
CA TYR A 184 19.98 -16.63 18.28
C TYR A 184 21.15 -15.97 19.02
N TYR A 185 20.92 -14.76 19.54
CA TYR A 185 21.84 -14.08 20.46
C TYR A 185 21.12 -13.57 21.72
N GLU A 186 21.92 -13.37 22.76
CA GLU A 186 21.53 -12.71 23.99
C GLU A 186 22.58 -11.67 24.35
N GLY A 187 22.19 -10.40 24.49
CA GLY A 187 23.09 -9.32 24.90
C GLY A 187 22.99 -8.90 26.37
N GLY A 188 21.87 -9.15 27.05
CA GLY A 188 21.71 -8.80 28.47
C GLY A 188 20.25 -8.68 28.93
N GLY A 189 19.68 -9.71 29.56
CA GLY A 189 18.26 -9.73 29.91
C GLY A 189 17.67 -11.09 30.30
N ASP A 190 16.43 -11.33 29.88
CA ASP A 190 15.74 -12.60 30.08
C ASP A 190 15.91 -13.48 28.82
N ASN A 191 16.91 -14.37 28.74
CA ASN A 191 17.32 -15.05 27.49
C ASN A 191 16.38 -16.15 26.87
N ASN A 192 15.08 -15.90 26.81
CA ASN A 192 14.09 -16.92 26.48
C ASN A 192 14.09 -17.22 24.96
N PHE A 193 14.25 -18.48 24.56
CA PHE A 193 14.10 -18.91 23.17
C PHE A 193 13.09 -20.07 23.06
N ARG A 194 12.13 -20.00 22.14
CA ARG A 194 11.15 -21.08 21.89
C ARG A 194 10.82 -21.19 20.41
N LEU A 195 10.31 -22.35 20.02
CA LEU A 195 9.67 -22.57 18.72
C LEU A 195 8.15 -22.56 18.89
N ALA A 196 7.47 -21.72 18.12
CA ALA A 196 6.02 -21.60 18.09
C ALA A 196 5.43 -22.35 16.90
N VAL A 197 4.35 -23.10 17.17
CA VAL A 197 3.46 -23.70 16.19
C VAL A 197 2.04 -23.62 16.75
N THR A 198 1.04 -23.44 15.89
CA THR A 198 -0.36 -23.56 16.31
C THR A 198 -0.77 -25.04 16.42
N PRO A 199 -1.61 -25.45 17.40
CA PRO A 199 -2.14 -26.82 17.51
C PRO A 199 -3.09 -27.24 16.39
N TYR A 200 -3.38 -26.34 15.46
CA TYR A 200 -4.27 -26.50 14.34
C TYR A 200 -3.52 -26.28 13.02
N THR A 201 -3.88 -27.02 11.98
CA THR A 201 -3.39 -26.79 10.62
C THR A 201 -4.57 -26.80 9.64
N PRO A 202 -4.72 -25.78 8.77
CA PRO A 202 -5.78 -25.74 7.77
C PRO A 202 -5.83 -26.99 6.91
N ALA A 203 -7.04 -27.51 6.71
CA ALA A 203 -7.26 -28.64 5.81
C ALA A 203 -6.85 -28.21 4.40
N ALA A 204 -5.82 -28.85 3.85
CA ALA A 204 -5.30 -28.56 2.52
C ALA A 204 -6.39 -28.65 1.45
N PHE A 205 -6.43 -27.67 0.56
CA PHE A 205 -7.38 -27.62 -0.54
C PHE A 205 -7.11 -28.74 -1.56
N VAL A 206 -8.18 -29.32 -2.10
CA VAL A 206 -8.11 -30.38 -3.10
C VAL A 206 -8.82 -29.91 -4.36
N GLU A 207 -8.03 -29.44 -5.32
CA GLU A 207 -8.53 -29.00 -6.63
C GLU A 207 -9.31 -30.11 -7.35
N THR A 208 -10.45 -29.73 -7.92
CA THR A 208 -11.22 -30.54 -8.86
C THR A 208 -11.63 -29.70 -10.07
N PRO A 209 -12.09 -30.30 -11.19
CA PRO A 209 -12.60 -29.54 -12.33
C PRO A 209 -13.82 -28.65 -12.03
N THR A 210 -14.55 -28.90 -10.94
CA THR A 210 -15.71 -28.10 -10.49
C THR A 210 -15.41 -27.25 -9.25
N ASN A 211 -14.25 -27.46 -8.63
CA ASN A 211 -13.72 -26.68 -7.52
C ASN A 211 -12.21 -26.42 -7.75
N PRO A 212 -11.86 -25.60 -8.76
CA PRO A 212 -10.49 -25.20 -8.99
C PRO A 212 -10.03 -24.20 -7.92
N ARG A 213 -8.71 -24.07 -7.77
CA ARG A 213 -8.07 -22.98 -7.04
C ARG A 213 -8.44 -21.64 -7.69
N GLN A 214 -8.78 -20.65 -6.87
CA GLN A 214 -9.16 -19.33 -7.35
C GLN A 214 -7.94 -18.41 -7.33
N VAL A 215 -7.47 -18.03 -8.53
CA VAL A 215 -6.43 -17.01 -8.66
C VAL A 215 -7.07 -15.63 -8.56
N VAL A 216 -6.55 -14.77 -7.69
CA VAL A 216 -7.05 -13.40 -7.45
C VAL A 216 -5.92 -12.42 -7.76
N LYS A 217 -6.04 -11.70 -8.87
CA LYS A 217 -5.03 -10.72 -9.27
C LYS A 217 -5.29 -9.37 -8.61
N VAL A 218 -4.34 -8.92 -7.81
CA VAL A 218 -4.40 -7.70 -7.03
C VAL A 218 -3.55 -6.62 -7.67
N ILE A 219 -4.10 -5.41 -7.79
CA ILE A 219 -3.30 -4.19 -7.91
C ILE A 219 -3.29 -3.47 -6.56
N VAL A 220 -2.11 -3.06 -6.11
CA VAL A 220 -1.94 -2.26 -4.90
C VAL A 220 -1.64 -0.81 -5.28
N LEU A 221 -2.36 0.13 -4.67
CA LEU A 221 -2.19 1.57 -4.80
C LEU A 221 -1.76 2.13 -3.43
N ASN A 222 -0.45 2.27 -3.22
CA ASN A 222 0.14 2.65 -1.94
C ASN A 222 0.37 4.17 -1.90
N PHE A 223 -0.45 4.91 -1.15
CA PHE A 223 -0.25 6.34 -0.92
C PHE A 223 0.73 6.55 0.23
N ASP A 224 2.01 6.70 -0.10
CA ASP A 224 3.09 6.85 0.88
C ASP A 224 4.00 8.03 0.48
N PRO A 225 3.53 9.28 0.71
CA PRO A 225 4.20 10.47 0.22
C PRO A 225 5.49 10.80 0.97
N ARG A 226 6.51 11.28 0.25
CA ARG A 226 7.77 11.76 0.82
C ARG A 226 7.58 13.08 1.55
N VAL A 227 8.26 13.23 2.68
CA VAL A 227 8.14 14.39 3.57
C VAL A 227 9.48 15.18 3.62
N PRO A 228 9.62 16.30 2.89
CA PRO A 228 10.84 17.10 2.86
C PRO A 228 11.24 17.74 4.19
N GLY A 229 10.27 18.16 5.02
CA GLY A 229 10.53 18.64 6.38
C GLY A 229 11.19 17.59 7.29
N GLU A 230 11.10 16.32 6.91
CA GLU A 230 11.70 15.16 7.60
C GLU A 230 12.82 14.51 6.75
N GLY A 231 13.34 15.23 5.74
CA GLY A 231 14.48 14.78 4.94
C GLY A 231 14.13 13.91 3.73
N ASN A 232 12.92 14.02 3.18
CA ASN A 232 12.39 13.20 2.07
C ASN A 232 12.21 11.70 2.39
N ARG A 233 12.18 11.37 3.68
CA ARG A 233 11.69 10.07 4.18
C ARG A 233 10.24 9.84 3.75
N LEU A 234 9.87 8.59 3.54
CA LEU A 234 8.49 8.18 3.26
C LEU A 234 7.59 8.41 4.48
N LEU A 235 6.27 8.48 4.29
CA LEU A 235 5.36 8.84 5.38
C LEU A 235 5.31 7.73 6.44
N HIS A 236 5.36 6.46 6.04
CA HIS A 236 5.44 5.35 6.98
C HIS A 236 6.77 5.39 7.79
N GLU A 237 7.90 5.63 7.13
CA GLU A 237 9.21 5.83 7.79
C GLU A 237 9.17 6.98 8.81
N VAL A 238 8.54 8.12 8.47
CA VAL A 238 8.49 9.31 9.34
C VAL A 238 7.83 9.06 10.69
N PHE A 239 6.92 8.09 10.77
CA PHE A 239 6.18 7.72 11.97
C PHE A 239 6.56 6.35 12.55
N ASP A 240 7.58 5.70 11.98
CA ASP A 240 8.00 4.34 12.32
C ASP A 240 6.81 3.34 12.27
N TRP A 241 6.03 3.43 11.19
CA TRP A 241 4.91 2.54 10.84
C TRP A 241 5.38 1.34 10.01
N SER A 242 4.52 0.33 9.87
CA SER A 242 4.79 -0.92 9.13
C SER A 242 5.08 -0.64 7.65
N ASP A 243 5.97 -1.42 7.02
CA ASP A 243 6.19 -1.32 5.57
C ASP A 243 4.95 -1.87 4.80
N PRO A 244 4.37 -1.13 3.85
CA PRO A 244 3.21 -1.57 3.06
C PRO A 244 3.46 -2.83 2.21
N HIS A 245 4.69 -3.04 1.73
CA HIS A 245 5.07 -4.23 0.96
C HIS A 245 5.16 -5.46 1.86
N GLU A 246 5.76 -5.33 3.06
CA GLU A 246 5.78 -6.40 4.06
C GLU A 246 4.37 -6.76 4.51
N LEU A 247 3.52 -5.76 4.81
CA LEU A 247 2.12 -5.98 5.15
C LEU A 247 1.36 -6.74 4.06
N ALA A 248 1.53 -6.35 2.79
CA ALA A 248 0.89 -7.01 1.66
C ALA A 248 1.36 -8.48 1.51
N ALA A 249 2.67 -8.71 1.55
CA ALA A 249 3.25 -10.05 1.44
C ALA A 249 2.84 -10.97 2.60
N GLN A 250 2.86 -10.47 3.83
CA GLN A 250 2.43 -11.25 4.99
C GLN A 250 0.92 -11.53 4.99
N PHE A 251 0.09 -10.62 4.46
CA PHE A 251 -1.35 -10.83 4.30
C PHE A 251 -1.70 -11.84 3.20
N GLU A 252 -1.00 -11.77 2.05
CA GLU A 252 -1.04 -12.80 0.99
C GLU A 252 -0.70 -14.18 1.59
N ALA A 253 0.45 -14.27 2.26
CA ALA A 253 0.94 -15.50 2.86
C ALA A 253 -0.05 -16.06 3.92
N ASP A 254 -0.58 -15.26 4.83
CA ASP A 254 -1.58 -15.68 5.83
C ASP A 254 -2.88 -16.15 5.18
N LEU A 255 -3.37 -15.46 4.16
CA LEU A 255 -4.60 -15.82 3.48
C LEU A 255 -4.48 -17.14 2.71
N GLU A 256 -3.40 -17.33 1.95
CA GLU A 256 -3.16 -18.59 1.24
C GLU A 256 -3.08 -19.77 2.22
N TRP A 257 -2.35 -19.60 3.32
CA TRP A 257 -2.25 -20.59 4.39
C TRP A 257 -3.62 -20.93 4.99
N ALA A 258 -4.36 -19.91 5.44
CA ALA A 258 -5.64 -20.09 6.11
C ALA A 258 -6.71 -20.67 5.17
N THR A 259 -6.67 -20.34 3.88
CA THR A 259 -7.56 -20.97 2.88
C THR A 259 -7.13 -22.41 2.54
N GLY A 260 -5.98 -22.88 3.03
CA GLY A 260 -5.39 -24.18 2.69
C GLY A 260 -4.86 -24.25 1.26
N GLY A 261 -4.61 -23.10 0.63
CA GLY A 261 -4.26 -22.95 -0.79
C GLY A 261 -5.45 -23.04 -1.74
N ALA A 262 -6.67 -22.69 -1.26
CA ALA A 262 -7.88 -22.61 -2.09
C ALA A 262 -7.94 -21.28 -2.87
N ILE A 263 -7.44 -20.22 -2.26
CA ILE A 263 -7.14 -18.94 -2.88
C ILE A 263 -5.64 -18.90 -3.19
N ASP A 264 -5.33 -18.35 -4.35
CA ASP A 264 -3.98 -18.10 -4.86
C ASP A 264 -3.95 -16.60 -5.19
N LEU A 265 -3.34 -15.80 -4.31
CA LEU A 265 -3.45 -14.36 -4.35
C LEU A 265 -2.17 -13.79 -4.95
N GLN A 266 -2.31 -12.96 -5.97
CA GLN A 266 -1.18 -12.52 -6.79
C GLN A 266 -1.18 -11.00 -6.89
N VAL A 267 -0.29 -10.32 -6.19
CA VAL A 267 0.00 -8.91 -6.46
C VAL A 267 0.67 -8.80 -7.84
N VAL A 268 -0.14 -8.48 -8.86
CA VAL A 268 0.33 -8.38 -10.26
C VAL A 268 0.93 -7.01 -10.59
N GLU A 269 0.59 -5.99 -9.79
CA GLU A 269 1.15 -4.64 -9.91
C GLU A 269 1.06 -3.95 -8.53
N PHE A 270 2.17 -3.37 -8.08
CA PHE A 270 2.24 -2.53 -6.89
C PHE A 270 2.67 -1.13 -7.32
N ARG A 271 1.88 -0.11 -6.99
CA ARG A 271 2.16 1.29 -7.31
C ARG A 271 2.41 2.08 -6.04
N ASP A 272 3.67 2.42 -5.80
CA ASP A 272 4.06 3.40 -4.79
C ASP A 272 3.77 4.81 -5.31
N LEU A 273 2.68 5.38 -4.80
CA LEU A 273 2.18 6.70 -5.12
C LEU A 273 2.75 7.71 -4.11
N ASP A 274 3.72 8.50 -4.56
CA ASP A 274 4.24 9.67 -3.83
C ASP A 274 3.21 10.83 -3.86
N ALA A 275 2.07 10.61 -3.20
CA ALA A 275 0.91 11.50 -3.22
C ALA A 275 -0.02 11.24 -2.02
N PHE A 276 -0.90 12.20 -1.76
CA PHE A 276 -2.15 11.94 -1.02
C PHE A 276 -3.28 11.68 -2.01
N PRO A 277 -4.27 10.84 -1.65
CA PRO A 277 -5.46 10.67 -2.47
C PRO A 277 -6.26 11.97 -2.56
N THR A 278 -6.94 12.17 -3.69
CA THR A 278 -7.93 13.25 -3.84
C THR A 278 -9.13 12.95 -2.98
N PHE A 279 -9.64 13.95 -2.28
CA PHE A 279 -10.91 13.87 -1.59
C PHE A 279 -12.07 14.31 -2.51
N THR A 280 -13.30 13.90 -2.21
CA THR A 280 -14.50 14.15 -3.05
C THR A 280 -14.85 15.63 -3.29
N ASP A 281 -14.17 16.56 -2.62
CA ASP A 281 -14.27 18.01 -2.81
C ASP A 281 -13.03 18.62 -3.50
N GLY A 282 -12.16 17.79 -4.09
CA GLY A 282 -10.93 18.18 -4.78
C GLY A 282 -9.73 18.42 -3.85
N PHE A 283 -9.92 18.37 -2.53
CA PHE A 283 -8.84 18.59 -1.56
C PHE A 283 -7.78 17.48 -1.62
N ARG A 284 -6.51 17.87 -1.42
CA ARG A 284 -5.37 16.99 -1.14
C ARG A 284 -4.51 17.65 -0.06
N TYR A 285 -3.98 16.87 0.88
CA TYR A 285 -2.98 17.39 1.84
C TYR A 285 -1.63 17.64 1.17
N THR A 286 -0.82 18.52 1.76
CA THR A 286 0.64 18.54 1.52
C THR A 286 1.38 17.69 2.56
N PRO A 287 2.54 17.07 2.25
CA PRO A 287 3.22 16.15 3.17
C PRO A 287 3.59 16.76 4.53
N ASP A 288 4.20 17.95 4.52
CA ASP A 288 4.62 18.64 5.75
C ASP A 288 3.42 19.13 6.59
N GLU A 289 2.33 19.55 5.96
CA GLU A 289 1.08 19.89 6.64
C GLU A 289 0.47 18.66 7.31
N TYR A 290 0.34 17.56 6.56
CA TYR A 290 -0.23 16.32 7.09
C TYR A 290 0.57 15.82 8.30
N VAL A 291 1.90 15.83 8.22
CA VAL A 291 2.78 15.43 9.34
C VAL A 291 2.62 16.37 10.54
N ALA A 292 2.47 17.68 10.32
CA ALA A 292 2.18 18.63 11.38
C ALA A 292 0.81 18.39 12.03
N LEU A 293 -0.24 18.10 11.24
CA LEU A 293 -1.58 17.75 11.72
C LEU A 293 -1.57 16.42 12.48
N ARG A 294 -0.84 15.40 12.01
CA ARG A 294 -0.70 14.10 12.67
C ARG A 294 -0.03 14.23 14.03
N ARG A 295 1.05 15.01 14.13
CA ARG A 295 1.71 15.33 15.41
C ARG A 295 0.86 16.20 16.34
N ALA A 296 -0.05 17.00 15.79
CA ALA A 296 -1.03 17.80 16.56
C ALA A 296 -2.32 17.04 16.94
N ASN A 297 -2.57 15.89 16.30
CA ASN A 297 -3.84 15.17 16.27
C ASN A 297 -5.01 16.04 15.76
N GLY A 298 -4.88 16.50 14.52
CA GLY A 298 -5.87 17.28 13.77
C GLY A 298 -5.72 18.80 13.90
N PRO A 299 -6.68 19.59 13.35
CA PRO A 299 -7.92 19.15 12.73
C PRO A 299 -7.72 18.35 11.43
N TRP A 300 -8.67 17.48 11.12
CA TRP A 300 -8.68 16.66 9.91
C TRP A 300 -9.71 17.19 8.91
N HIS A 301 -9.47 16.94 7.62
CA HIS A 301 -10.47 17.16 6.58
C HIS A 301 -11.61 16.14 6.72
N ASP A 302 -12.84 16.55 6.40
CA ASP A 302 -14.09 15.85 6.78
C ASP A 302 -14.88 15.30 5.57
N THR A 303 -14.16 14.92 4.51
CA THR A 303 -14.68 14.22 3.32
C THR A 303 -13.96 12.88 3.14
N GLY A 304 -14.28 12.11 2.10
CA GLY A 304 -13.63 10.82 1.78
C GLY A 304 -12.78 10.89 0.52
N THR A 305 -11.93 9.89 0.30
CA THR A 305 -11.22 9.70 -0.98
C THR A 305 -12.22 9.62 -2.15
N ASP A 306 -11.95 10.32 -3.25
CA ASP A 306 -12.74 10.23 -4.48
C ASP A 306 -12.38 8.96 -5.27
N PHE A 307 -13.26 7.98 -5.19
CA PHE A 307 -13.11 6.72 -5.89
C PHE A 307 -13.10 6.86 -7.42
N TYR A 308 -13.85 7.81 -7.99
CA TYR A 308 -13.95 7.94 -9.44
C TYR A 308 -12.71 8.62 -10.02
N GLU A 309 -12.15 9.62 -9.32
CA GLU A 309 -10.85 10.19 -9.68
C GLU A 309 -9.72 9.17 -9.51
N LEU A 310 -9.77 8.31 -8.48
CA LEU A 310 -8.85 7.19 -8.32
C LEU A 310 -8.92 6.21 -9.51
N VAL A 311 -10.12 5.78 -9.90
CA VAL A 311 -10.34 4.86 -11.02
C VAL A 311 -9.87 5.45 -12.36
N GLU A 312 -10.12 6.74 -12.59
CA GLU A 312 -9.74 7.46 -13.80
C GLU A 312 -8.22 7.71 -13.86
N SER A 313 -7.64 8.33 -12.83
CA SER A 313 -6.20 8.66 -12.76
C SER A 313 -5.29 7.43 -12.80
N GLN A 314 -5.76 6.30 -12.26
CA GLN A 314 -5.00 5.04 -12.24
C GLN A 314 -5.37 4.08 -13.39
N GLY A 315 -6.28 4.47 -14.30
CA GLY A 315 -6.64 3.67 -15.49
C GLY A 315 -7.24 2.29 -15.18
N LEU A 316 -7.96 2.16 -14.06
CA LEU A 316 -8.32 0.85 -13.49
C LEU A 316 -9.37 0.10 -14.32
N VAL A 317 -10.21 0.82 -15.07
CA VAL A 317 -11.28 0.24 -15.92
C VAL A 317 -10.72 -0.77 -16.92
N ASP A 318 -9.66 -0.40 -17.66
CA ASP A 318 -9.08 -1.27 -18.69
C ASP A 318 -8.42 -2.51 -18.07
N LEU A 319 -7.78 -2.38 -16.91
CA LEU A 319 -7.14 -3.50 -16.20
C LEU A 319 -8.17 -4.51 -15.68
N VAL A 320 -9.27 -4.02 -15.10
CA VAL A 320 -10.36 -4.86 -14.57
C VAL A 320 -11.15 -5.54 -15.68
N ASN A 321 -11.54 -4.79 -16.73
CA ASN A 321 -12.38 -5.31 -17.81
C ASN A 321 -11.62 -6.26 -18.75
N SER A 322 -10.29 -6.12 -18.85
CA SER A 322 -9.44 -7.10 -19.55
C SER A 322 -9.08 -8.34 -18.74
N GLY A 323 -9.46 -8.42 -17.46
CA GLY A 323 -9.12 -9.53 -16.57
C GLY A 323 -7.63 -9.58 -16.19
N GLN A 324 -6.93 -8.44 -16.25
CA GLN A 324 -5.58 -8.29 -15.70
C GLN A 324 -5.62 -8.07 -14.19
N VAL A 325 -6.68 -7.46 -13.68
CA VAL A 325 -6.94 -7.22 -12.25
C VAL A 325 -8.32 -7.77 -11.87
N ASP A 326 -8.41 -8.35 -10.68
CA ASP A 326 -9.64 -8.87 -10.05
C ASP A 326 -10.04 -8.09 -8.80
N GLU A 327 -9.06 -7.49 -8.10
CA GLU A 327 -9.24 -6.83 -6.83
C GLU A 327 -8.26 -5.65 -6.68
N ILE A 328 -8.66 -4.60 -5.95
CA ILE A 328 -7.91 -3.34 -5.83
C ILE A 328 -7.68 -3.02 -4.36
N TRP A 329 -6.41 -2.94 -3.95
CA TRP A 329 -6.04 -2.57 -2.59
C TRP A 329 -5.50 -1.15 -2.57
N THR A 330 -5.87 -0.39 -1.54
CA THR A 330 -5.31 0.94 -1.28
C THR A 330 -4.62 0.94 0.07
N PHE A 331 -3.41 1.49 0.16
CA PHE A 331 -2.70 1.72 1.42
C PHE A 331 -2.54 3.22 1.66
N GLY A 332 -2.59 3.63 2.92
CA GLY A 332 -2.45 5.02 3.36
C GLY A 332 -2.83 5.15 4.83
N ASP A 333 -2.65 6.32 5.44
CA ASP A 333 -3.08 6.49 6.83
C ASP A 333 -4.62 6.50 7.00
N HIS A 334 -5.10 6.15 8.19
CA HIS A 334 -6.51 6.29 8.63
C HIS A 334 -7.18 7.61 8.20
N TYR A 335 -6.48 8.76 8.27
CA TYR A 335 -7.05 10.07 7.93
C TYR A 335 -7.01 10.40 6.42
N PHE A 336 -6.59 9.46 5.57
CA PHE A 336 -6.79 9.54 4.12
C PHE A 336 -8.21 9.13 3.73
N ASN A 337 -8.93 8.45 4.64
CA ASN A 337 -10.31 8.00 4.45
C ASN A 337 -10.47 7.18 3.15
N LEU A 338 -9.59 6.18 3.00
CA LEU A 338 -9.48 5.28 1.86
C LEU A 338 -10.65 4.28 1.81
N LEU A 339 -11.85 4.78 1.52
CA LEU A 339 -12.98 3.95 1.07
C LEU A 339 -13.43 2.87 2.07
N GLY A 340 -13.17 3.05 3.37
CA GLY A 340 -13.57 2.11 4.42
C GLY A 340 -12.75 0.81 4.47
N GLU A 341 -13.15 -0.12 5.34
CA GLU A 341 -12.39 -1.35 5.57
C GLU A 341 -12.44 -2.27 4.33
N ALA A 342 -13.61 -2.41 3.70
CA ALA A 342 -13.77 -3.07 2.41
C ALA A 342 -14.90 -2.44 1.57
N TRP A 343 -14.71 -2.30 0.26
CA TRP A 343 -15.65 -1.62 -0.65
C TRP A 343 -15.89 -2.45 -1.92
N MET A 344 -16.95 -2.12 -2.68
CA MET A 344 -17.22 -2.74 -3.99
C MET A 344 -17.45 -1.72 -5.10
N GLY A 345 -17.03 -2.02 -6.31
CA GLY A 345 -17.32 -1.23 -7.52
C GLY A 345 -17.92 -2.09 -8.63
N GLY A 346 -18.65 -1.48 -9.56
CA GLY A 346 -19.26 -2.16 -10.71
C GLY A 346 -20.67 -2.72 -10.47
N PRO A 347 -21.33 -3.25 -11.52
CA PRO A 347 -22.76 -3.55 -11.51
C PRO A 347 -23.15 -4.58 -10.45
N GLY A 348 -24.13 -4.23 -9.61
CA GLY A 348 -24.59 -5.08 -8.52
C GLY A 348 -23.73 -5.04 -7.26
N SER A 349 -22.73 -4.15 -7.18
CA SER A 349 -21.98 -3.83 -5.95
C SER A 349 -22.91 -3.56 -4.77
N PHE A 350 -22.54 -4.02 -3.58
CA PHE A 350 -23.30 -3.81 -2.35
C PHE A 350 -22.35 -3.48 -1.19
N PHE A 351 -22.90 -3.12 -0.03
CA PHE A 351 -22.12 -2.81 1.16
C PHE A 351 -21.42 -4.07 1.71
N ILE A 352 -20.10 -4.01 1.86
CA ILE A 352 -19.27 -5.09 2.43
C ILE A 352 -18.43 -4.64 3.63
N ASN A 353 -18.95 -3.67 4.39
CA ASN A 353 -18.25 -2.82 5.37
C ASN A 353 -17.52 -1.59 4.78
N GLY A 354 -18.15 -1.01 3.76
CA GLY A 354 -17.71 0.21 3.08
C GLY A 354 -18.63 0.59 1.90
N PRO A 355 -18.35 1.71 1.23
CA PRO A 355 -19.14 2.24 0.11
C PRO A 355 -19.21 1.28 -1.10
N SER A 356 -20.19 1.55 -1.96
CA SER A 356 -20.44 0.82 -3.20
C SER A 356 -20.54 1.77 -4.39
N PHE A 357 -19.82 1.48 -5.47
CA PHE A 357 -19.67 2.35 -6.65
C PHE A 357 -20.17 1.63 -7.93
N PRO A 358 -21.50 1.49 -8.12
CA PRO A 358 -22.06 0.64 -9.18
C PRO A 358 -21.76 1.13 -10.61
N ASP A 359 -21.47 2.41 -10.76
CA ASP A 359 -21.21 3.14 -12.00
C ASP A 359 -19.71 3.36 -12.31
N ALA A 360 -18.83 2.61 -11.64
CA ALA A 360 -17.37 2.64 -11.82
C ALA A 360 -16.85 2.36 -13.26
N GLY A 361 -17.71 1.93 -14.18
CA GLY A 361 -17.33 1.53 -15.55
C GLY A 361 -16.80 0.09 -15.67
N PHE A 362 -16.80 -0.69 -14.59
CA PHE A 362 -16.42 -2.11 -14.64
C PHE A 362 -17.53 -3.00 -15.23
N ASP A 363 -17.16 -4.00 -16.04
CA ASP A 363 -18.07 -4.96 -16.70
C ASP A 363 -18.67 -6.02 -15.74
N ARG A 364 -18.20 -6.03 -14.49
CA ARG A 364 -18.59 -6.94 -13.39
C ARG A 364 -18.40 -6.22 -12.07
N ALA A 365 -19.00 -6.71 -11.00
CA ALA A 365 -18.65 -6.21 -9.68
C ALA A 365 -17.24 -6.70 -9.27
N ILE A 366 -16.47 -5.84 -8.62
CA ILE A 366 -15.20 -6.14 -7.95
C ILE A 366 -15.26 -5.72 -6.49
N ALA A 367 -14.32 -6.22 -5.69
CA ALA A 367 -14.10 -5.77 -4.32
C ALA A 367 -12.75 -5.04 -4.20
N GLY A 368 -12.53 -4.40 -3.07
CA GLY A 368 -11.26 -3.80 -2.68
C GLY A 368 -11.21 -3.40 -1.22
N TYR A 369 -10.06 -2.90 -0.78
CA TYR A 369 -9.79 -2.58 0.62
C TYR A 369 -9.13 -1.21 0.81
N GLY A 370 -9.42 -0.58 1.94
CA GLY A 370 -8.62 0.50 2.54
C GLY A 370 -7.78 -0.04 3.68
N PHE A 371 -6.50 -0.28 3.43
CA PHE A 371 -5.52 -0.72 4.41
C PHE A 371 -4.73 0.45 4.99
N ASN A 372 -4.27 0.30 6.23
CA ASN A 372 -3.53 1.32 6.96
C ASN A 372 -2.21 0.76 7.48
N TYR A 373 -1.09 1.36 7.08
CA TYR A 373 0.25 0.95 7.49
C TYR A 373 0.62 1.31 8.94
N GLU A 374 -0.18 2.11 9.66
CA GLU A 374 -0.11 2.17 11.14
C GLU A 374 -0.53 0.84 11.80
N ARG A 375 -1.19 -0.05 11.06
CA ARG A 375 -1.75 -1.32 11.55
C ARG A 375 -0.93 -2.53 11.09
N SER A 376 -1.44 -3.70 11.45
CA SER A 376 -0.83 -4.99 11.18
C SER A 376 -1.68 -5.82 10.22
N VAL A 377 -1.13 -6.97 9.81
CA VAL A 377 -1.83 -8.02 9.07
C VAL A 377 -3.10 -8.50 9.80
N ALA A 378 -3.15 -8.40 11.13
CA ALA A 378 -4.34 -8.77 11.91
C ALA A 378 -5.56 -7.93 11.51
N GLU A 379 -5.39 -6.61 11.36
CA GLU A 379 -6.45 -5.72 10.86
C GLU A 379 -6.76 -5.93 9.37
N MET A 380 -5.79 -6.30 8.53
CA MET A 380 -6.06 -6.62 7.12
C MET A 380 -6.93 -7.87 6.97
N LEU A 381 -6.64 -8.93 7.74
CA LEU A 381 -7.51 -10.11 7.85
C LEU A 381 -8.88 -9.78 8.46
N HIS A 382 -8.93 -8.82 9.38
CA HIS A 382 -10.19 -8.30 9.93
C HIS A 382 -11.06 -7.65 8.84
N ASN A 383 -10.49 -6.80 7.98
CA ASN A 383 -11.20 -6.20 6.84
C ASN A 383 -11.77 -7.27 5.88
N LEU A 384 -10.98 -8.30 5.57
CA LEU A 384 -11.45 -9.46 4.80
C LEU A 384 -12.56 -10.23 5.53
N SER A 385 -12.50 -10.34 6.85
CA SER A 385 -13.55 -11.02 7.62
C SER A 385 -14.86 -10.26 7.53
N HIS A 386 -14.83 -8.92 7.59
CA HIS A 386 -16.02 -8.10 7.36
C HIS A 386 -16.62 -8.25 5.96
N ARG A 387 -15.80 -8.32 4.90
CA ARG A 387 -16.28 -8.71 3.56
C ARG A 387 -16.94 -10.09 3.61
N THR A 388 -16.29 -11.07 4.23
CA THR A 388 -16.77 -12.45 4.34
C THR A 388 -18.12 -12.55 5.03
N GLU A 389 -18.33 -11.81 6.12
CA GLU A 389 -19.61 -11.74 6.82
C GLU A 389 -20.72 -11.17 5.93
N ASN A 390 -20.48 -10.06 5.23
CA ASN A 390 -21.48 -9.47 4.32
C ASN A 390 -21.80 -10.40 3.13
N HIS A 391 -20.78 -11.05 2.55
CA HIS A 391 -20.97 -12.00 1.45
C HIS A 391 -21.72 -13.28 1.90
N GLY A 392 -21.39 -13.84 3.06
CA GLY A 392 -22.09 -14.99 3.60
C GLY A 392 -23.53 -14.66 4.04
N GLN A 393 -23.78 -13.47 4.59
CA GLN A 393 -25.14 -12.97 4.83
C GLN A 393 -25.95 -12.92 3.53
N ARG A 394 -25.34 -12.43 2.45
CA ARG A 394 -25.95 -12.39 1.11
C ARG A 394 -26.13 -13.77 0.48
N ALA A 395 -25.29 -14.75 0.79
CA ALA A 395 -25.46 -16.12 0.29
C ALA A 395 -26.54 -16.91 1.05
N PHE A 396 -26.61 -16.75 2.38
CA PHE A 396 -27.47 -17.57 3.26
C PHE A 396 -28.77 -16.89 3.71
N GLY A 397 -28.88 -15.57 3.58
CA GLY A 397 -30.12 -14.80 3.83
C GLY A 397 -30.46 -14.55 5.31
N SER A 398 -29.59 -14.90 6.25
CA SER A 398 -29.78 -14.65 7.69
C SER A 398 -28.46 -14.36 8.42
N TRP A 399 -28.59 -13.65 9.54
CA TRP A 399 -27.57 -13.50 10.60
C TRP A 399 -28.30 -13.39 11.96
N ASP A 400 -28.95 -14.48 12.40
CA ASP A 400 -29.60 -14.56 13.72
C ASP A 400 -28.72 -15.39 14.67
N LEU A 401 -27.61 -14.80 15.13
CA LEU A 401 -26.68 -15.47 16.05
C LEU A 401 -27.33 -15.85 17.38
N ASN A 402 -28.42 -15.19 17.77
CA ASN A 402 -29.18 -15.52 18.98
C ASN A 402 -30.00 -16.81 18.81
N ASN A 403 -30.42 -17.16 17.60
CA ASN A 403 -31.05 -18.45 17.25
C ASN A 403 -30.54 -18.96 15.90
N PRO A 404 -29.31 -19.50 15.81
CA PRO A 404 -28.69 -19.82 14.53
C PRO A 404 -29.45 -20.91 13.78
N THR A 405 -29.69 -20.72 12.48
CA THR A 405 -30.47 -21.63 11.63
C THR A 405 -29.84 -21.97 10.29
N SER A 406 -29.16 -21.03 9.63
CA SER A 406 -28.37 -21.29 8.44
C SER A 406 -27.02 -21.92 8.82
N ALA A 407 -26.33 -22.53 7.85
CA ALA A 407 -24.98 -23.05 8.07
C ALA A 407 -24.01 -21.93 8.49
N PHE A 408 -24.23 -20.71 7.96
CA PHE A 408 -23.43 -19.54 8.29
C PHE A 408 -23.76 -18.94 9.67
N ASP A 409 -25.03 -18.91 10.09
CA ASP A 409 -25.37 -18.52 11.48
C ASP A 409 -24.68 -19.47 12.49
N LEU A 410 -24.64 -20.78 12.17
CA LEU A 410 -23.99 -21.80 13.00
C LEU A 410 -22.47 -21.61 12.99
N TYR A 411 -21.87 -21.35 11.85
CA TYR A 411 -20.43 -21.04 11.75
C TYR A 411 -20.06 -19.83 12.61
N SER A 412 -20.87 -18.76 12.55
CA SER A 412 -20.67 -17.54 13.33
C SER A 412 -21.08 -17.62 14.80
N ALA A 413 -21.68 -18.74 15.25
CA ALA A 413 -22.24 -18.86 16.60
C ALA A 413 -21.15 -18.82 17.69
N ASN A 414 -21.34 -17.95 18.69
CA ASN A 414 -20.36 -17.67 19.75
C ASN A 414 -20.99 -17.53 21.13
N TYR A 415 -20.18 -17.57 22.19
CA TYR A 415 -20.64 -17.59 23.57
C TYR A 415 -21.38 -16.31 24.02
N LEU A 416 -21.02 -15.14 23.48
CA LEU A 416 -21.63 -13.85 23.81
C LEU A 416 -23.04 -13.68 23.21
N GLU A 417 -23.16 -14.00 21.92
CA GLU A 417 -24.33 -13.66 21.10
C GLU A 417 -25.31 -14.81 20.95
N THR A 418 -24.86 -16.06 21.07
CA THR A 418 -25.70 -17.26 20.89
C THR A 418 -26.29 -17.79 22.20
N ALA A 419 -27.62 -17.94 22.22
CA ALA A 419 -28.37 -18.28 23.43
C ALA A 419 -28.09 -19.70 24.01
N TRP A 420 -27.45 -20.59 23.24
CA TRP A 420 -27.09 -21.96 23.67
C TRP A 420 -26.03 -22.56 22.74
N GLY A 421 -24.99 -23.19 23.33
CA GLY A 421 -24.02 -24.00 22.59
C GLY A 421 -24.51 -25.44 22.31
N PRO A 422 -23.74 -26.27 21.57
CA PRO A 422 -22.36 -26.02 21.11
C PRO A 422 -22.23 -24.84 20.14
N TYR A 423 -21.04 -24.24 20.11
CA TYR A 423 -20.75 -23.03 19.33
C TYR A 423 -20.04 -23.37 18.00
N GLY A 424 -19.92 -22.39 17.12
CA GLY A 424 -19.23 -22.50 15.85
C GLY A 424 -17.76 -22.10 15.96
N VAL A 425 -17.32 -21.34 14.96
CA VAL A 425 -16.04 -20.63 14.89
C VAL A 425 -16.16 -19.29 15.62
N GLY A 426 -17.22 -18.54 15.34
CA GLY A 426 -17.44 -17.19 15.87
C GLY A 426 -17.46 -16.14 14.76
N THR A 427 -17.54 -14.86 15.14
CA THR A 427 -17.57 -13.71 14.22
C THR A 427 -16.18 -13.08 14.10
N CYS A 428 -16.03 -12.09 13.22
CA CYS A 428 -14.84 -11.22 13.18
C CYS A 428 -14.53 -10.59 14.56
N HIS A 429 -15.57 -10.20 15.30
CA HIS A 429 -15.46 -9.51 16.58
C HIS A 429 -15.47 -10.45 17.78
N VAL A 430 -16.02 -11.66 17.67
CA VAL A 430 -16.30 -12.51 18.84
C VAL A 430 -15.94 -13.98 18.53
N PRO A 431 -14.78 -14.46 19.03
CA PRO A 431 -14.45 -15.88 19.06
C PRO A 431 -15.55 -16.75 19.69
N ALA A 432 -15.63 -18.02 19.26
CA ALA A 432 -16.60 -19.01 19.77
C ALA A 432 -16.73 -19.03 21.31
N ASN A 433 -15.65 -18.73 22.03
CA ASN A 433 -15.58 -18.76 23.49
C ASN A 433 -15.71 -17.41 24.19
N ALA A 434 -15.56 -16.27 23.51
CA ALA A 434 -15.43 -14.95 24.14
C ALA A 434 -16.74 -14.41 24.74
N ASP A 435 -16.66 -13.54 25.75
CA ASP A 435 -17.81 -12.81 26.32
C ASP A 435 -17.68 -11.28 26.29
N ASP A 436 -16.75 -10.76 25.50
CA ASP A 436 -16.69 -9.36 25.05
C ASP A 436 -16.23 -9.31 23.58
N HIS A 437 -16.45 -8.18 22.91
CA HIS A 437 -15.96 -7.99 21.54
C HIS A 437 -14.45 -7.72 21.54
N TYR A 438 -13.75 -8.25 20.53
CA TYR A 438 -12.30 -8.18 20.32
C TYR A 438 -11.44 -8.87 21.41
N ASP A 439 -12.03 -9.70 22.28
CA ASP A 439 -11.30 -10.53 23.24
C ASP A 439 -10.85 -11.86 22.61
N TYR A 440 -9.86 -11.77 21.73
CA TYR A 440 -9.24 -12.91 21.04
C TYR A 440 -8.42 -13.82 21.98
N GLY A 441 -8.08 -13.32 23.17
CA GLY A 441 -7.23 -13.98 24.16
C GLY A 441 -7.97 -14.76 25.25
N ASP A 442 -9.30 -14.81 25.23
CA ASP A 442 -10.09 -15.48 26.27
C ASP A 442 -9.69 -16.97 26.40
N GLU A 443 -9.29 -17.37 27.61
CA GLU A 443 -8.90 -18.75 27.93
C GLU A 443 -10.10 -19.68 28.18
N ARG A 444 -11.34 -19.17 28.08
CA ARG A 444 -12.57 -19.96 28.26
C ARG A 444 -12.60 -21.13 27.29
N VAL A 445 -12.83 -22.33 27.82
CA VAL A 445 -13.03 -23.53 27.00
C VAL A 445 -14.53 -23.74 26.78
N VAL A 446 -14.94 -23.87 25.51
CA VAL A 446 -16.31 -24.17 25.10
C VAL A 446 -16.37 -25.41 24.20
N ASP A 447 -17.48 -26.13 24.21
CA ASP A 447 -17.74 -27.19 23.21
C ASP A 447 -18.14 -26.54 21.88
N SER A 448 -17.41 -26.84 20.79
CA SER A 448 -17.63 -26.28 19.46
C SER A 448 -17.61 -27.35 18.36
N TYR A 449 -18.34 -27.11 17.26
CA TYR A 449 -18.30 -27.91 16.02
C TYR A 449 -17.41 -27.28 14.93
N ALA A 450 -16.56 -26.29 15.25
CA ALA A 450 -15.64 -25.63 14.31
C ALA A 450 -14.88 -26.61 13.41
N PHE A 451 -14.23 -27.62 14.00
CA PHE A 451 -13.48 -28.67 13.28
C PHE A 451 -14.33 -29.55 12.36
N ASP A 452 -15.66 -29.58 12.50
CA ASP A 452 -16.54 -30.37 11.65
C ASP A 452 -16.92 -29.63 10.36
N PHE A 453 -16.76 -28.31 10.27
CA PHE A 453 -16.99 -27.55 9.03
C PHE A 453 -16.07 -27.96 7.87
N ALA A 454 -14.91 -28.54 8.16
CA ALA A 454 -14.08 -29.20 7.16
C ALA A 454 -14.80 -30.37 6.42
N ASN A 455 -15.90 -30.89 6.97
CA ASN A 455 -16.76 -31.90 6.34
C ASN A 455 -17.99 -31.32 5.62
N TYR A 456 -18.26 -30.01 5.69
CA TYR A 456 -19.45 -29.39 5.08
C TYR A 456 -19.53 -29.70 3.58
N PRO A 457 -20.70 -30.11 3.03
CA PRO A 457 -22.03 -30.12 3.66
C PRO A 457 -22.35 -31.37 4.49
N ASP A 458 -21.55 -32.43 4.40
CA ASP A 458 -21.76 -33.71 5.09
C ASP A 458 -21.30 -33.69 6.58
N MET A 459 -21.76 -32.67 7.33
CA MET A 459 -21.48 -32.46 8.76
C MET A 459 -21.77 -33.71 9.61
N THR A 460 -20.81 -34.11 10.45
CA THR A 460 -20.95 -35.25 11.38
C THR A 460 -21.59 -34.85 12.71
N TRP A 461 -21.55 -33.56 13.03
CA TRP A 461 -21.91 -32.93 14.30
C TRP A 461 -21.07 -33.43 15.49
N GLU A 462 -19.81 -33.84 15.23
CA GLU A 462 -18.79 -34.01 16.28
C GLU A 462 -18.44 -32.64 16.89
N THR A 463 -18.29 -32.61 18.22
CA THR A 463 -17.84 -31.41 18.93
C THR A 463 -16.51 -31.65 19.66
N ARG A 464 -15.71 -30.60 19.76
CA ARG A 464 -14.41 -30.58 20.43
C ARG A 464 -14.33 -29.36 21.36
N PRO A 465 -13.58 -29.43 22.47
CA PRO A 465 -13.27 -28.25 23.28
C PRO A 465 -12.39 -27.29 22.47
N VAL A 466 -12.73 -26.00 22.46
CA VAL A 466 -11.93 -24.91 21.86
C VAL A 466 -11.79 -23.74 22.83
N SER A 467 -10.70 -22.99 22.69
CA SER A 467 -10.28 -21.80 23.46
C SER A 467 -9.14 -21.09 22.72
N ARG A 468 -8.60 -19.96 23.23
CA ARG A 468 -7.37 -19.33 22.70
C ARG A 468 -6.28 -20.32 22.28
N ASP A 469 -5.95 -21.27 23.17
CA ASP A 469 -4.98 -22.36 22.94
C ASP A 469 -5.26 -23.26 21.72
N THR A 470 -6.37 -23.08 21.00
CA THR A 470 -6.71 -23.79 19.76
C THR A 470 -6.16 -23.08 18.52
N TRP A 471 -6.08 -21.75 18.53
CA TRP A 471 -5.57 -20.94 17.42
C TRP A 471 -4.15 -20.41 17.68
N ALA A 472 -3.85 -20.01 18.92
CA ALA A 472 -2.57 -19.50 19.39
C ALA A 472 -1.32 -20.18 18.80
N MET A 473 -0.44 -19.38 18.20
CA MET A 473 0.95 -19.74 17.87
C MET A 473 1.81 -19.65 19.14
N GLY A 474 1.95 -20.76 19.88
CA GLY A 474 2.84 -20.80 21.04
C GLY A 474 2.38 -19.92 22.23
N PRO A 475 3.33 -19.44 23.08
CA PRO A 475 3.01 -18.83 24.38
C PRO A 475 3.10 -17.29 24.43
N VAL A 476 3.61 -16.66 23.36
CA VAL A 476 3.56 -15.21 23.13
C VAL A 476 2.85 -15.06 21.79
N THR A 477 1.62 -14.57 21.82
CA THR A 477 0.69 -14.70 20.70
C THR A 477 0.26 -13.34 20.17
N ASP A 478 0.09 -13.27 18.85
CA ASP A 478 -0.81 -12.32 18.22
C ASP A 478 -2.20 -12.98 18.17
N ASP A 479 -2.92 -12.94 19.29
CA ASP A 479 -4.22 -13.60 19.44
C ASP A 479 -5.22 -13.16 18.36
N HIS A 480 -5.13 -11.92 17.87
CA HIS A 480 -6.01 -11.39 16.83
C HIS A 480 -5.67 -12.01 15.47
N ARG A 481 -4.41 -11.94 15.02
CA ARG A 481 -3.96 -12.56 13.75
C ARG A 481 -4.14 -14.07 13.78
N ASP A 482 -3.87 -14.74 14.90
CA ASP A 482 -4.07 -16.19 15.07
C ASP A 482 -5.54 -16.58 14.98
N TYR A 483 -6.43 -15.82 15.63
CA TYR A 483 -7.87 -16.07 15.54
C TYR A 483 -8.40 -15.85 14.12
N MET A 484 -7.97 -14.80 13.42
CA MET A 484 -8.35 -14.54 12.02
C MET A 484 -7.89 -15.67 11.09
N ASN A 485 -6.65 -16.13 11.26
CA ASN A 485 -6.09 -17.27 10.55
C ASN A 485 -6.87 -18.57 10.82
N TRP A 486 -7.27 -18.81 12.06
CA TRP A 486 -8.10 -19.95 12.44
C TRP A 486 -9.54 -19.84 11.91
N TYR A 487 -10.11 -18.63 11.86
CA TYR A 487 -11.41 -18.35 11.25
C TYR A 487 -11.40 -18.83 9.79
N PHE A 488 -10.58 -18.24 8.92
CA PHE A 488 -10.53 -18.67 7.52
C PHE A 488 -10.08 -20.13 7.36
N GLY A 489 -9.20 -20.60 8.25
CA GLY A 489 -8.84 -22.01 8.41
C GLY A 489 -10.04 -22.95 8.45
N MET A 490 -11.01 -22.67 9.31
CA MET A 490 -12.17 -23.51 9.56
C MET A 490 -13.26 -23.40 8.48
N MET A 491 -13.15 -22.46 7.54
CA MET A 491 -14.21 -22.22 6.56
C MET A 491 -14.31 -23.34 5.50
N PRO A 492 -15.54 -23.79 5.14
CA PRO A 492 -15.76 -24.83 4.14
C PRO A 492 -15.13 -24.55 2.76
N ARG A 493 -14.42 -25.55 2.23
CA ARG A 493 -13.70 -25.49 0.94
C ARG A 493 -13.91 -26.72 0.03
N ASN A 494 -14.89 -27.56 0.34
CA ASN A 494 -15.14 -28.83 -0.35
C ASN A 494 -15.81 -28.63 -1.74
N ASP A 495 -15.62 -29.60 -2.63
CA ASP A 495 -16.29 -29.65 -3.93
C ASP A 495 -17.76 -30.09 -3.80
N GLY A 496 -18.60 -29.68 -4.76
CA GLY A 496 -20.04 -29.96 -4.79
C GLY A 496 -20.91 -28.88 -4.15
N ALA A 497 -22.13 -29.28 -3.76
CA ALA A 497 -23.16 -28.41 -3.22
C ALA A 497 -23.97 -29.12 -2.13
N ASP A 498 -24.55 -28.34 -1.21
CA ASP A 498 -25.50 -28.79 -0.18
C ASP A 498 -26.87 -29.11 -0.80
N ALA A 499 -27.76 -29.72 -0.02
CA ALA A 499 -29.08 -30.18 -0.43
C ALA A 499 -30.06 -29.07 -0.86
N ASP A 500 -29.72 -27.81 -0.61
CA ASP A 500 -30.46 -26.62 -1.08
C ASP A 500 -29.91 -26.04 -2.40
N GLY A 501 -28.77 -26.52 -2.88
CA GLY A 501 -28.09 -26.06 -4.11
C GLY A 501 -26.90 -25.11 -3.89
N ARG A 502 -26.65 -24.67 -2.65
CA ARG A 502 -25.51 -23.80 -2.31
C ARG A 502 -24.17 -24.54 -2.43
N ALA A 503 -23.14 -23.88 -2.93
CA ALA A 503 -21.80 -24.43 -3.07
C ALA A 503 -21.19 -24.82 -1.72
N ALA A 504 -20.50 -25.96 -1.70
CA ALA A 504 -19.80 -26.48 -0.52
C ALA A 504 -18.50 -25.73 -0.18
N ASN A 505 -17.90 -25.07 -1.18
CA ASN A 505 -16.76 -24.17 -1.00
C ASN A 505 -17.28 -22.74 -0.82
N TRP A 506 -17.17 -22.19 0.39
CA TRP A 506 -17.70 -20.87 0.71
C TRP A 506 -16.79 -19.73 0.23
N PHE A 507 -15.51 -20.00 -0.06
CA PHE A 507 -14.62 -18.99 -0.67
C PHE A 507 -15.14 -18.49 -2.02
N LYS A 508 -15.90 -19.34 -2.75
CA LYS A 508 -16.58 -18.94 -3.99
C LYS A 508 -17.56 -17.77 -3.78
N TYR A 509 -18.19 -17.64 -2.61
CA TYR A 509 -19.05 -16.50 -2.30
C TYR A 509 -18.29 -15.20 -2.06
N ILE A 510 -17.00 -15.26 -1.77
CA ILE A 510 -16.16 -14.10 -1.39
C ILE A 510 -15.37 -13.58 -2.60
N TRP A 511 -14.91 -14.47 -3.49
CA TRP A 511 -14.09 -14.13 -4.66
C TRP A 511 -14.74 -14.39 -6.03
N ASP A 512 -15.74 -15.26 -6.12
CA ASP A 512 -16.54 -15.46 -7.35
C ASP A 512 -18.04 -15.15 -7.14
N PHE A 513 -18.32 -14.12 -6.33
CA PHE A 513 -19.68 -13.63 -6.06
C PHE A 513 -20.45 -13.21 -7.32
N ASN A 514 -19.75 -12.87 -8.40
CA ASN A 514 -20.37 -12.57 -9.70
C ASN A 514 -21.11 -13.78 -10.29
N SER A 515 -20.76 -15.01 -9.87
CA SER A 515 -21.36 -16.25 -10.33
C SER A 515 -22.58 -16.70 -9.53
N TYR A 516 -22.92 -15.96 -8.46
CA TYR A 516 -24.01 -16.31 -7.56
C TYR A 516 -25.12 -15.26 -7.56
N GLU A 517 -26.34 -15.74 -7.38
CA GLU A 517 -27.53 -14.92 -7.19
C GLU A 517 -27.49 -14.21 -5.81
N PRO A 518 -27.81 -12.90 -5.77
CA PRO A 518 -28.12 -12.17 -4.54
C PRO A 518 -29.15 -12.89 -3.67
N ASP A 519 -28.91 -12.92 -2.37
CA ASP A 519 -29.84 -13.34 -1.31
C ASP A 519 -30.28 -14.83 -1.36
N THR A 520 -29.88 -15.59 -2.39
CA THR A 520 -30.08 -17.05 -2.50
C THR A 520 -28.78 -17.84 -2.41
N GLY A 521 -27.63 -17.30 -2.87
CA GLY A 521 -26.36 -18.04 -2.90
C GLY A 521 -26.36 -19.25 -3.84
N LEU A 522 -27.34 -19.33 -4.74
CA LEU A 522 -27.39 -20.30 -5.84
C LEU A 522 -26.56 -19.79 -7.02
N GLY A 523 -26.10 -20.70 -7.88
CA GLY A 523 -25.44 -20.31 -9.13
C GLY A 523 -26.41 -19.55 -10.03
N ARG A 524 -25.94 -18.50 -10.70
CA ARG A 524 -26.78 -17.69 -11.61
C ARG A 524 -27.27 -18.52 -12.80
N GLN A 525 -28.56 -18.40 -13.08
CA GLN A 525 -29.24 -18.95 -14.26
C GLN A 525 -29.99 -17.80 -14.94
N GLU A 526 -29.89 -17.74 -16.27
CA GLU A 526 -30.53 -16.72 -17.13
C GLU A 526 -30.50 -15.25 -16.61
N ASP A 527 -29.40 -14.83 -15.96
CA ASP A 527 -29.26 -13.51 -15.32
C ASP A 527 -28.38 -12.55 -16.12
N ALA A 528 -28.70 -11.25 -16.12
CA ALA A 528 -28.00 -10.24 -16.89
C ALA A 528 -27.74 -8.97 -16.08
N VAL A 529 -26.50 -8.47 -16.13
CA VAL A 529 -26.12 -7.20 -15.49
C VAL A 529 -25.56 -6.22 -16.52
N GLY A 530 -26.05 -5.00 -16.50
CA GLY A 530 -25.63 -3.92 -17.39
C GLY A 530 -24.71 -2.92 -16.68
N ALA A 531 -23.71 -2.42 -17.39
CA ALA A 531 -22.82 -1.36 -16.92
C ALA A 531 -22.45 -0.42 -18.06
N GLY A 532 -21.95 0.78 -17.72
CA GLY A 532 -21.34 1.69 -18.67
C GLY A 532 -20.52 2.77 -17.96
N PRO A 533 -19.39 3.22 -18.53
CA PRO A 533 -18.54 4.26 -17.93
C PRO A 533 -19.27 5.60 -17.76
N ILE A 534 -18.92 6.36 -16.73
CA ILE A 534 -19.44 7.73 -16.56
C ILE A 534 -18.95 8.60 -17.72
N VAL A 535 -19.88 9.28 -18.40
CA VAL A 535 -19.54 10.23 -19.46
C VAL A 535 -19.26 11.59 -18.83
N ARG A 536 -17.98 11.95 -18.71
CA ARG A 536 -17.50 13.23 -18.13
C ARG A 536 -17.10 14.29 -19.18
N ALA A 537 -16.85 13.91 -20.44
CA ALA A 537 -16.42 14.80 -21.51
C ALA A 537 -17.42 14.87 -22.69
N PRO A 538 -17.78 16.08 -23.19
CA PRO A 538 -18.76 16.24 -24.26
C PRO A 538 -18.16 15.95 -25.66
N GLY A 539 -19.03 15.83 -26.66
CA GLY A 539 -18.67 15.80 -28.08
C GLY A 539 -18.39 14.41 -28.68
N ALA A 540 -18.29 13.36 -27.87
CA ALA A 540 -18.24 11.99 -28.38
C ALA A 540 -19.54 11.63 -29.11
N ALA A 541 -19.44 11.05 -30.32
CA ALA A 541 -20.58 10.75 -31.21
C ALA A 541 -21.10 9.30 -31.11
N SER A 542 -20.53 8.53 -30.20
CA SER A 542 -20.86 7.14 -29.91
C SER A 542 -20.53 6.85 -28.44
N TYR A 543 -21.19 5.86 -27.87
CA TYR A 543 -20.97 5.44 -26.50
C TYR A 543 -21.16 3.93 -26.38
N ASP A 544 -20.21 3.26 -25.77
CA ASP A 544 -20.27 1.81 -25.55
C ASP A 544 -20.70 1.54 -24.11
N LEU A 545 -21.68 0.65 -23.95
CA LEU A 545 -22.06 0.04 -22.68
C LEU A 545 -21.95 -1.47 -22.78
N THR A 546 -21.87 -2.17 -21.66
CA THR A 546 -21.79 -3.63 -21.63
C THR A 546 -23.01 -4.23 -20.93
N VAL A 547 -23.47 -5.37 -21.44
CA VAL A 547 -24.31 -6.29 -20.65
C VAL A 547 -23.62 -7.63 -20.58
N ARG A 548 -23.48 -8.13 -19.35
CA ARG A 548 -22.88 -9.42 -19.04
C ARG A 548 -23.97 -10.40 -18.64
N TYR A 549 -24.14 -11.40 -19.48
CA TYR A 549 -25.10 -12.48 -19.33
C TYR A 549 -24.44 -13.67 -18.62
N TYR A 550 -25.13 -14.28 -17.68
CA TYR A 550 -24.70 -15.44 -16.90
C TYR A 550 -25.66 -16.60 -17.12
N ASP A 551 -25.12 -17.79 -17.35
CA ASP A 551 -25.90 -19.02 -17.41
C ASP A 551 -25.06 -20.28 -17.15
N ASP A 552 -25.65 -21.34 -16.59
CA ASP A 552 -24.96 -22.60 -16.28
C ASP A 552 -24.74 -23.52 -17.50
N SER A 553 -25.55 -23.37 -18.54
CA SER A 553 -25.47 -24.10 -19.81
C SER A 553 -24.68 -23.33 -20.88
N GLY A 554 -24.85 -22.00 -20.91
CA GLY A 554 -24.26 -21.07 -21.88
C GLY A 554 -25.31 -20.24 -22.63
N VAL A 555 -24.90 -19.08 -23.15
CA VAL A 555 -25.79 -18.15 -23.86
C VAL A 555 -25.85 -18.47 -25.35
N ASP A 556 -27.06 -18.58 -25.95
CA ASP A 556 -27.15 -18.76 -27.41
C ASP A 556 -26.84 -17.45 -28.15
N THR A 557 -25.60 -17.35 -28.62
CA THR A 557 -25.13 -16.26 -29.49
C THR A 557 -25.95 -16.06 -30.79
N SER A 558 -26.87 -16.97 -31.12
CA SER A 558 -27.79 -16.83 -32.26
C SER A 558 -29.03 -15.98 -31.96
N THR A 559 -29.36 -15.73 -30.68
CA THR A 559 -30.44 -14.81 -30.27
C THR A 559 -29.95 -13.39 -30.04
N LEU A 560 -28.67 -13.20 -29.68
CA LEU A 560 -28.09 -11.89 -29.37
C LEU A 560 -28.13 -10.91 -30.58
N ASP A 561 -29.00 -9.90 -30.52
CA ASP A 561 -29.09 -8.84 -31.53
C ASP A 561 -29.28 -7.40 -30.96
N LEU A 562 -29.69 -6.42 -31.79
CA LEU A 562 -29.85 -5.02 -31.37
C LEU A 562 -31.17 -4.76 -30.61
N ASN A 563 -32.07 -5.75 -30.52
CA ASN A 563 -33.34 -5.67 -29.80
C ASN A 563 -33.22 -6.09 -28.32
N ASP A 564 -32.16 -6.82 -27.96
CA ASP A 564 -31.89 -7.37 -26.63
C ASP A 564 -32.06 -6.32 -25.51
N VAL A 565 -31.57 -5.10 -25.77
CA VAL A 565 -31.55 -4.01 -24.78
C VAL A 565 -32.17 -2.72 -25.32
N ARG A 566 -32.86 -2.01 -24.45
CA ARG A 566 -33.33 -0.64 -24.66
C ARG A 566 -32.79 0.26 -23.56
N ILE A 567 -32.36 1.46 -23.92
CA ILE A 567 -31.75 2.39 -22.99
C ILE A 567 -32.72 3.55 -22.75
N ILE A 568 -33.12 3.75 -21.50
CA ILE A 568 -34.08 4.78 -21.10
C ILE A 568 -33.31 5.99 -20.61
N ALA A 569 -33.29 7.04 -21.42
CA ALA A 569 -32.65 8.31 -21.14
C ALA A 569 -33.42 9.14 -20.08
N PRO A 570 -32.77 10.13 -19.44
CA PRO A 570 -33.43 11.14 -18.63
C PRO A 570 -34.66 11.73 -19.35
N GLY A 571 -35.80 11.78 -18.65
CA GLY A 571 -37.08 12.20 -19.24
C GLY A 571 -37.83 11.14 -20.06
N GLY A 572 -37.32 9.90 -20.12
CA GLY A 572 -38.06 8.73 -20.65
C GLY A 572 -37.99 8.53 -22.16
N ALA A 573 -37.06 9.17 -22.86
CA ALA A 573 -36.76 8.83 -24.25
C ALA A 573 -36.08 7.45 -24.33
N VAL A 574 -36.36 6.68 -25.38
CA VAL A 574 -35.78 5.35 -25.58
C VAL A 574 -34.74 5.40 -26.69
N LEU A 575 -33.51 5.00 -26.37
CA LEU A 575 -32.42 4.78 -27.30
C LEU A 575 -32.27 3.27 -27.57
N THR A 576 -31.89 2.94 -28.80
CA THR A 576 -31.60 1.57 -29.25
C THR A 576 -30.16 1.50 -29.73
N PRO A 577 -29.41 0.41 -29.45
CA PRO A 577 -28.06 0.22 -30.00
C PRO A 577 -28.02 0.33 -31.54
N VAL A 578 -26.90 0.86 -32.05
CA VAL A 578 -26.62 0.96 -33.49
C VAL A 578 -25.64 -0.11 -33.98
N SER A 579 -24.84 -0.65 -33.07
CA SER A 579 -23.98 -1.82 -33.27
C SER A 579 -23.83 -2.59 -31.96
N LEU A 580 -23.44 -3.86 -32.06
CA LEU A 580 -23.06 -4.69 -30.93
C LEU A 580 -21.78 -5.48 -31.27
N ALA A 581 -21.02 -5.85 -30.25
CA ALA A 581 -19.91 -6.78 -30.31
C ALA A 581 -20.11 -7.86 -29.24
N ILE A 582 -20.20 -9.13 -29.67
CA ILE A 582 -20.32 -10.28 -28.78
C ILE A 582 -18.90 -10.67 -28.35
N GLY A 583 -18.61 -10.59 -27.05
CA GLY A 583 -17.36 -11.06 -26.45
C GLY A 583 -17.26 -12.59 -26.39
N ASP A 584 -16.07 -13.08 -26.08
CA ASP A 584 -15.82 -14.50 -25.85
C ASP A 584 -16.58 -15.01 -24.62
N GLU A 585 -16.72 -16.34 -24.53
CA GLU A 585 -17.31 -17.01 -23.37
C GLU A 585 -16.26 -17.17 -22.27
N ALA A 586 -16.55 -16.67 -21.08
CA ALA A 586 -15.75 -16.89 -19.88
C ALA A 586 -16.37 -18.02 -19.05
N ALA A 587 -15.56 -18.99 -18.62
CA ALA A 587 -15.99 -19.95 -17.61
C ALA A 587 -16.08 -19.26 -16.23
N THR A 588 -17.00 -19.72 -15.39
CA THR A 588 -17.12 -19.28 -13.99
C THR A 588 -17.25 -20.49 -13.05
N THR A 589 -17.22 -20.31 -11.73
CA THR A 589 -17.34 -21.47 -10.82
C THR A 589 -18.76 -22.02 -10.65
N ALA A 590 -19.76 -21.37 -11.27
CA ALA A 590 -21.16 -21.82 -11.33
C ALA A 590 -21.67 -22.08 -12.76
N GLY A 591 -20.91 -21.75 -13.80
CA GLY A 591 -21.39 -21.81 -15.18
C GLY A 591 -20.50 -21.10 -16.17
N THR A 592 -21.09 -20.22 -16.98
CA THR A 592 -20.42 -19.35 -17.94
C THR A 592 -20.94 -17.92 -17.84
N ALA A 593 -20.16 -16.99 -18.36
CA ALA A 593 -20.55 -15.61 -18.55
C ALA A 593 -20.13 -15.09 -19.93
N ARG A 594 -20.91 -14.20 -20.51
CA ARG A 594 -20.63 -13.57 -21.81
C ARG A 594 -20.92 -12.07 -21.74
N THR A 595 -19.89 -11.25 -21.94
CA THR A 595 -20.07 -9.79 -22.07
C THR A 595 -20.40 -9.44 -23.53
N VAL A 596 -21.43 -8.63 -23.74
CA VAL A 596 -21.79 -8.03 -25.03
C VAL A 596 -21.68 -6.51 -24.91
N THR A 597 -20.89 -5.90 -25.79
CA THR A 597 -20.76 -4.44 -25.89
C THR A 597 -21.80 -3.91 -26.87
N TYR A 598 -22.63 -2.97 -26.43
CA TYR A 598 -23.62 -2.27 -27.26
C TYR A 598 -23.21 -0.83 -27.47
N THR A 599 -23.08 -0.42 -28.73
CA THR A 599 -22.79 0.97 -29.10
C THR A 599 -24.09 1.74 -29.28
N LEU A 600 -24.27 2.82 -28.53
CA LEU A 600 -25.31 3.82 -28.72
C LEU A 600 -24.83 4.97 -29.61
N GLN A 601 -25.80 5.70 -30.19
CA GLN A 601 -25.62 7.09 -30.55
C GLN A 601 -26.24 7.98 -29.46
N PRO A 602 -25.52 9.00 -28.97
CA PRO A 602 -26.09 10.01 -28.09
C PRO A 602 -27.33 10.69 -28.70
N PRO A 603 -28.26 11.23 -27.88
CA PRO A 603 -29.30 12.11 -28.38
C PRO A 603 -28.68 13.28 -29.18
N GLY A 604 -29.35 13.75 -30.22
CA GLY A 604 -28.80 14.79 -31.11
C GLY A 604 -27.64 14.35 -32.03
N GLY A 605 -26.85 13.34 -31.65
CA GLY A 605 -25.76 12.74 -32.43
C GLY A 605 -24.36 12.95 -31.84
N TRP A 606 -24.24 13.62 -30.70
CA TRP A 606 -23.03 13.76 -29.89
C TRP A 606 -23.48 13.99 -28.44
N TRP A 607 -22.69 13.56 -27.46
CA TRP A 607 -22.98 13.86 -26.06
C TRP A 607 -22.85 15.37 -25.82
N ASP A 608 -23.92 16.01 -25.37
CA ASP A 608 -23.88 17.39 -24.87
C ASP A 608 -24.64 17.55 -23.55
N PRO A 609 -24.49 18.67 -22.83
CA PRO A 609 -25.00 18.80 -21.46
C PRO A 609 -26.53 18.78 -21.33
N ALA A 610 -27.28 18.81 -22.45
CA ALA A 610 -28.71 18.52 -22.43
C ALA A 610 -29.02 17.04 -22.19
N ASP A 611 -28.03 16.16 -22.36
CA ASP A 611 -28.13 14.70 -22.19
C ASP A 611 -27.85 14.24 -20.74
N ASN A 612 -27.45 15.15 -19.85
CA ASN A 612 -27.06 14.84 -18.48
C ASN A 612 -28.13 14.09 -17.67
N GLY A 613 -27.67 13.12 -16.87
CA GLY A 613 -28.46 12.34 -15.92
C GLY A 613 -28.24 10.83 -16.07
N TRP A 614 -29.06 10.08 -15.34
CA TRP A 614 -29.02 8.61 -15.30
C TRP A 614 -29.74 7.97 -16.50
N TYR A 615 -29.04 7.07 -17.17
CA TYR A 615 -29.57 6.21 -18.23
C TYR A 615 -29.78 4.81 -17.67
N ARG A 616 -30.97 4.24 -17.84
CA ARG A 616 -31.30 2.88 -17.37
C ARG A 616 -31.23 1.89 -18.52
N ILE A 617 -30.57 0.77 -18.31
CA ILE A 617 -30.40 -0.32 -19.28
C ILE A 617 -31.49 -1.35 -18.97
N GLU A 618 -32.44 -1.53 -19.89
CA GLU A 618 -33.53 -2.50 -19.74
C GLU A 618 -33.42 -3.63 -20.77
N LEU A 619 -33.41 -4.87 -20.31
CA LEU A 619 -33.49 -6.07 -21.15
C LEU A 619 -34.90 -6.25 -21.71
N ALA A 620 -35.00 -6.72 -22.95
CA ALA A 620 -36.25 -6.97 -23.66
C ALA A 620 -36.84 -8.35 -23.36
N ASP A 621 -38.17 -8.46 -23.44
CA ASP A 621 -38.94 -9.66 -23.09
C ASP A 621 -38.80 -10.76 -24.14
N GLY A 622 -37.99 -11.78 -23.82
CA GLY A 622 -37.80 -12.97 -24.65
C GLY A 622 -36.93 -12.79 -25.89
N GLU A 623 -36.02 -11.80 -25.91
CA GLU A 623 -35.06 -11.62 -27.02
C GLU A 623 -33.74 -12.43 -26.79
N VAL A 624 -33.34 -12.70 -25.54
CA VAL A 624 -32.13 -13.47 -25.22
C VAL A 624 -32.49 -14.84 -24.63
N GLU A 625 -31.88 -15.91 -25.15
CA GLU A 625 -32.05 -17.30 -24.68
C GLU A 625 -30.70 -17.97 -24.33
N ASP A 626 -30.76 -18.99 -23.47
CA ASP A 626 -29.64 -19.92 -23.20
C ASP A 626 -29.52 -21.02 -24.29
N LEU A 627 -28.58 -21.96 -24.12
CA LEU A 627 -28.42 -23.11 -25.04
C LEU A 627 -29.53 -24.17 -24.90
N GLU A 628 -30.36 -24.11 -23.87
CA GLU A 628 -31.51 -24.98 -23.62
C GLU A 628 -32.86 -24.38 -24.12
N ALA A 629 -32.85 -23.14 -24.60
CA ALA A 629 -33.99 -22.29 -24.98
C ALA A 629 -34.92 -21.89 -23.80
N ASN A 630 -34.34 -21.65 -22.63
CA ASN A 630 -34.92 -20.80 -21.59
C ASN A 630 -34.61 -19.33 -21.92
N ALA A 631 -35.49 -18.40 -21.52
CA ALA A 631 -35.38 -16.99 -21.85
C ALA A 631 -35.01 -16.16 -20.62
N PHE A 632 -34.13 -15.18 -20.80
CA PHE A 632 -33.68 -14.26 -19.75
C PHE A 632 -34.82 -13.34 -19.28
N ASP A 633 -34.83 -13.02 -17.98
CA ASP A 633 -35.91 -12.25 -17.35
C ASP A 633 -35.87 -10.77 -17.80
N SER A 634 -36.99 -10.26 -18.32
CA SER A 634 -37.08 -8.88 -18.80
C SER A 634 -37.12 -7.88 -17.63
N GLY A 635 -36.27 -6.86 -17.65
CA GLY A 635 -36.21 -5.90 -16.55
C GLY A 635 -35.12 -4.85 -16.72
N GLU A 636 -34.95 -4.00 -15.70
CA GLU A 636 -33.77 -3.14 -15.59
C GLU A 636 -32.59 -3.98 -15.10
N VAL A 637 -31.54 -4.04 -15.91
CA VAL A 637 -30.33 -4.85 -15.65
C VAL A 637 -29.15 -4.01 -15.17
N GLY A 638 -29.23 -2.68 -15.30
CA GLY A 638 -28.18 -1.76 -14.87
C GLY A 638 -28.40 -0.33 -15.32
N SER A 639 -27.40 0.51 -15.13
CA SER A 639 -27.44 1.94 -15.48
C SER A 639 -26.05 2.51 -15.78
N PHE A 640 -26.03 3.74 -16.29
CA PHE A 640 -24.82 4.57 -16.37
C PHE A 640 -25.18 6.05 -16.21
N LEU A 641 -24.18 6.87 -15.87
CA LEU A 641 -24.34 8.31 -15.63
C LEU A 641 -23.69 9.14 -16.75
N VAL A 642 -24.44 10.13 -17.26
CA VAL A 642 -23.88 11.22 -18.08
C VAL A 642 -23.79 12.46 -17.19
N SER A 643 -22.56 12.93 -16.95
CA SER A 643 -22.25 14.06 -16.06
C SER A 643 -21.26 15.00 -16.75
N LEU A 644 -21.78 15.75 -17.72
CA LEU A 644 -21.01 16.70 -18.52
C LEU A 644 -21.06 18.09 -17.90
N TYR A 645 -19.91 18.76 -17.88
CA TYR A 645 -19.88 20.20 -17.68
C TYR A 645 -20.64 20.92 -18.80
N ASP A 646 -21.50 21.87 -18.44
CA ASP A 646 -22.19 22.72 -19.40
C ASP A 646 -21.54 24.09 -19.52
N PRO A 647 -20.87 24.42 -20.65
CA PRO A 647 -20.33 25.77 -20.87
C PRO A 647 -21.44 26.83 -21.06
N ALA A 648 -22.68 26.42 -21.29
CA ALA A 648 -23.84 27.31 -21.21
C ALA A 648 -24.41 27.41 -19.79
N ALA A 649 -23.91 26.69 -18.78
CA ALA A 649 -24.26 26.93 -17.38
C ALA A 649 -23.26 27.90 -16.73
N VAL A 650 -23.78 28.90 -16.04
CA VAL A 650 -22.95 29.78 -15.21
C VAL A 650 -22.40 28.96 -14.05
N ASN A 651 -21.08 28.82 -13.92
CA ASN A 651 -20.45 28.12 -12.80
C ASN A 651 -20.59 28.91 -11.49
N VAL A 652 -21.76 28.82 -10.86
CA VAL A 652 -22.10 29.56 -9.64
C VAL A 652 -21.23 29.14 -8.46
N ALA A 653 -20.84 27.86 -8.36
CA ALA A 653 -19.93 27.38 -7.32
C ALA A 653 -18.57 28.09 -7.38
N ALA A 654 -17.94 28.16 -8.56
CA ALA A 654 -16.70 28.90 -8.74
C ALA A 654 -16.85 30.40 -8.45
N LEU A 655 -17.96 31.03 -8.86
CA LEU A 655 -18.24 32.44 -8.54
C LEU A 655 -18.41 32.67 -7.03
N LEU A 656 -19.00 31.73 -6.30
CA LEU A 656 -19.09 31.78 -4.83
C LEU A 656 -17.71 31.62 -4.19
N ALA A 657 -16.88 30.71 -4.70
CA ALA A 657 -15.52 30.46 -4.20
C ALA A 657 -14.60 31.68 -4.38
N CYS A 658 -14.57 32.29 -5.57
CA CYS A 658 -13.76 33.48 -5.84
C CYS A 658 -14.38 34.80 -5.31
N GLY A 659 -15.53 34.73 -4.63
CA GLY A 659 -16.22 35.88 -4.02
C GLY A 659 -16.93 36.81 -5.01
N GLN A 660 -17.03 36.44 -6.28
CA GLN A 660 -17.80 37.17 -7.30
C GLN A 660 -19.32 36.91 -7.23
N ALA A 661 -19.74 35.98 -6.38
CA ALA A 661 -21.13 35.74 -6.02
C ALA A 661 -21.33 35.70 -4.51
N SER A 662 -22.57 35.93 -4.09
CA SER A 662 -23.03 35.70 -2.72
C SER A 662 -24.44 35.13 -2.75
N VAL A 663 -24.80 34.30 -1.76
CA VAL A 663 -26.09 33.63 -1.71
C VAL A 663 -26.75 33.78 -0.33
N THR A 664 -28.06 33.96 -0.33
CA THR A 664 -28.90 33.93 0.87
C THR A 664 -30.04 32.94 0.67
N HIS A 665 -30.36 32.14 1.68
CA HIS A 665 -31.33 31.06 1.52
C HIS A 665 -32.15 30.80 2.79
N THR A 666 -33.26 30.06 2.64
CA THR A 666 -33.96 29.41 3.76
C THR A 666 -33.03 28.43 4.50
N PRO A 667 -33.15 28.27 5.83
CA PRO A 667 -32.33 27.31 6.57
C PRO A 667 -32.42 25.89 5.98
N PHE A 668 -31.29 25.17 6.03
CA PHE A 668 -31.22 23.75 5.68
C PHE A 668 -30.92 22.89 6.91
N ASP A 669 -31.39 21.65 6.90
CA ASP A 669 -31.13 20.64 7.94
C ASP A 669 -30.37 19.39 7.44
N ILE A 670 -30.28 19.24 6.13
CA ILE A 670 -29.34 18.34 5.44
C ILE A 670 -28.69 19.13 4.30
N GLY A 671 -27.38 18.95 4.15
CA GLY A 671 -26.55 19.59 3.14
C GLY A 671 -26.34 21.10 3.32
N SER A 672 -25.67 21.68 2.33
CA SER A 672 -25.30 23.08 2.25
C SER A 672 -26.00 23.77 1.06
N VAL A 673 -25.73 25.06 0.86
CA VAL A 673 -26.18 25.77 -0.35
C VAL A 673 -25.34 25.45 -1.59
N ASN A 674 -24.13 24.91 -1.42
CA ASN A 674 -23.28 24.48 -2.53
C ASN A 674 -23.87 23.25 -3.24
N ASN A 675 -24.66 22.43 -2.52
CA ASN A 675 -25.45 21.31 -3.04
C ASN A 675 -26.63 21.72 -3.95
N LEU A 676 -26.64 22.98 -4.42
CA LEU A 676 -27.53 23.49 -5.46
C LEU A 676 -26.76 24.04 -6.66
N PHE A 677 -25.43 23.93 -6.67
CA PHE A 677 -24.56 24.54 -7.68
C PHE A 677 -23.30 23.68 -7.99
N ASP A 678 -23.18 22.49 -7.40
CA ASP A 678 -22.00 21.62 -7.49
C ASP A 678 -22.02 20.72 -8.75
N GLY A 679 -23.09 20.79 -9.55
CA GLY A 679 -23.30 19.94 -10.73
C GLY A 679 -23.71 18.51 -10.37
N ASN A 680 -23.72 18.14 -9.09
CA ASN A 680 -24.01 16.81 -8.62
C ASN A 680 -25.51 16.67 -8.29
N THR A 681 -26.29 16.25 -9.28
CA THR A 681 -27.75 16.06 -9.16
C THR A 681 -28.21 15.04 -8.12
N ALA A 682 -27.29 14.30 -7.46
CA ALA A 682 -27.58 13.41 -6.35
C ALA A 682 -27.29 14.03 -4.97
N SER A 683 -26.57 15.15 -4.91
CA SER A 683 -26.33 15.90 -3.69
C SER A 683 -27.64 16.57 -3.21
N LEU A 684 -27.75 16.96 -1.93
CA LEU A 684 -29.05 17.33 -1.34
C LEU A 684 -28.96 18.50 -0.36
N ALA A 685 -29.56 19.63 -0.73
CA ALA A 685 -29.96 20.70 0.18
C ALA A 685 -31.44 20.51 0.61
N ARG A 686 -31.70 20.26 1.90
CA ARG A 686 -33.07 20.06 2.42
C ARG A 686 -33.48 21.12 3.43
N THR A 687 -34.71 21.61 3.31
CA THR A 687 -35.31 22.53 4.30
C THR A 687 -36.02 21.80 5.46
N PRO A 688 -35.85 22.19 6.74
CA PRO A 688 -36.50 21.56 7.89
C PRO A 688 -37.96 22.00 8.03
N SER A 689 -38.90 21.31 7.38
CA SER A 689 -40.34 21.67 7.37
C SER A 689 -40.60 23.13 6.94
N ILE A 690 -39.83 23.64 5.97
CA ILE A 690 -40.03 24.98 5.37
C ILE A 690 -40.34 24.81 3.88
N ASN A 691 -41.59 25.08 3.52
CA ASN A 691 -42.10 25.04 2.16
C ASN A 691 -42.79 26.39 1.85
N PRO A 692 -42.35 27.19 0.88
CA PRO A 692 -41.28 26.91 -0.11
C PRO A 692 -39.86 27.10 0.42
N MET A 693 -38.91 26.43 -0.24
CA MET A 693 -37.49 26.81 -0.24
C MET A 693 -37.32 28.12 -1.02
N VAL A 694 -36.48 29.03 -0.50
CA VAL A 694 -36.14 30.27 -1.20
C VAL A 694 -34.62 30.44 -1.17
N VAL A 695 -34.03 30.67 -2.34
CA VAL A 695 -32.58 30.91 -2.53
C VAL A 695 -32.45 32.16 -3.40
N THR A 696 -31.69 33.17 -2.94
CA THR A 696 -31.37 34.39 -3.68
C THR A 696 -29.86 34.48 -3.88
N LEU A 697 -29.44 34.52 -5.13
CA LEU A 697 -28.07 34.63 -5.59
C LEU A 697 -27.83 36.05 -6.11
N GLU A 698 -26.73 36.68 -5.68
CA GLU A 698 -26.28 38.01 -6.11
C GLU A 698 -24.85 37.91 -6.67
N LEU A 699 -24.67 38.24 -7.95
CA LEU A 699 -23.40 38.27 -8.67
C LEU A 699 -22.84 39.71 -8.70
N GLU A 700 -21.52 39.88 -8.63
CA GLU A 700 -20.88 41.20 -8.78
C GLU A 700 -21.00 41.76 -10.21
N THR A 701 -20.94 40.87 -11.21
CA THR A 701 -21.03 41.21 -12.63
C THR A 701 -22.31 40.62 -13.25
N PRO A 702 -23.09 41.39 -14.04
CA PRO A 702 -24.23 40.85 -14.76
C PRO A 702 -23.81 39.76 -15.76
N VAL A 703 -24.59 38.68 -15.83
CA VAL A 703 -24.44 37.60 -16.83
C VAL A 703 -25.65 37.57 -17.76
N GLU A 704 -25.47 37.16 -19.01
CA GLU A 704 -26.58 37.03 -19.96
C GLU A 704 -27.23 35.67 -19.82
N VAL A 705 -28.37 35.60 -19.16
CA VAL A 705 -29.13 34.38 -18.96
C VAL A 705 -30.15 34.19 -20.08
N THR A 706 -30.21 32.97 -20.61
CA THR A 706 -31.20 32.47 -21.57
C THR A 706 -32.20 31.49 -20.95
N GLY A 707 -31.93 30.92 -19.78
CA GLY A 707 -32.85 30.01 -19.08
C GLY A 707 -32.33 29.50 -17.73
N PHE A 708 -32.98 28.47 -17.18
CA PHE A 708 -32.61 27.81 -15.93
C PHE A 708 -32.88 26.30 -16.01
N ARG A 709 -32.16 25.52 -15.20
CA ARG A 709 -32.45 24.11 -14.91
C ARG A 709 -32.47 23.87 -13.41
N THR A 710 -33.28 22.92 -12.94
CA THR A 710 -33.37 22.56 -11.52
C THR A 710 -33.60 21.07 -11.35
N TRP A 711 -32.96 20.47 -10.34
CA TRP A 711 -33.25 19.12 -9.88
C TRP A 711 -33.79 19.14 -8.44
N PHE A 712 -34.78 18.31 -8.20
CA PHE A 712 -35.39 18.08 -6.90
C PHE A 712 -35.59 16.58 -6.69
N SER A 713 -35.82 16.13 -5.46
CA SER A 713 -35.99 14.71 -5.17
C SER A 713 -37.07 14.43 -4.12
N HIS A 714 -37.33 13.16 -3.83
CA HIS A 714 -38.12 12.68 -2.68
C HIS A 714 -39.57 13.20 -2.56
N ALA A 715 -40.17 13.70 -3.64
CA ALA A 715 -41.58 14.09 -3.71
C ALA A 715 -42.31 13.24 -4.76
N GLY A 716 -43.42 12.61 -4.37
CA GLY A 716 -44.19 11.73 -5.26
C GLY A 716 -45.44 12.41 -5.82
N GLY A 717 -45.75 12.14 -7.09
CA GLY A 717 -46.93 12.64 -7.78
C GLY A 717 -46.58 13.68 -8.84
N GLU A 718 -47.45 13.82 -9.85
CA GLU A 718 -47.18 14.63 -11.04
C GLU A 718 -48.06 15.89 -11.13
N PRO A 719 -47.49 17.12 -11.05
CA PRO A 719 -46.09 17.43 -10.77
C PRO A 719 -45.74 17.39 -9.28
N ALA A 720 -44.50 17.01 -8.95
CA ALA A 720 -44.04 16.84 -7.58
C ALA A 720 -43.69 18.18 -6.91
N HIS A 721 -43.19 19.11 -7.71
CA HIS A 721 -42.74 20.44 -7.33
C HIS A 721 -43.31 21.50 -8.29
N ALA A 722 -43.39 22.75 -7.85
CA ALA A 722 -43.54 23.92 -8.71
C ALA A 722 -42.54 24.98 -8.27
N PHE A 723 -41.93 25.70 -9.21
CA PHE A 723 -40.97 26.73 -8.87
C PHE A 723 -41.14 28.01 -9.70
N THR A 724 -40.50 29.05 -9.23
CA THR A 724 -40.39 30.33 -9.93
C THR A 724 -38.99 30.88 -9.70
N VAL A 725 -38.35 31.30 -10.80
CA VAL A 725 -37.12 32.09 -10.77
C VAL A 725 -37.49 33.55 -11.05
N GLU A 726 -37.19 34.44 -10.13
CA GLU A 726 -37.20 35.90 -10.34
C GLU A 726 -35.77 36.34 -10.70
N LEU A 727 -35.60 37.34 -11.57
CA LEU A 727 -34.27 37.88 -11.93
C LEU A 727 -34.30 39.39 -12.19
N ALA A 728 -33.19 40.09 -11.88
CA ALA A 728 -33.04 41.54 -12.04
C ALA A 728 -31.56 41.98 -12.07
N ASP A 729 -31.29 43.23 -12.48
CA ASP A 729 -29.97 43.88 -12.43
C ASP A 729 -29.54 44.24 -10.99
N SER A 730 -30.45 44.23 -10.02
CA SER A 730 -30.14 44.52 -8.61
C SER A 730 -31.19 43.97 -7.66
N LEU A 731 -30.79 43.68 -6.42
CA LEU A 731 -31.68 43.22 -5.36
C LEU A 731 -32.83 44.23 -5.10
N SER A 732 -32.56 45.54 -5.24
CA SER A 732 -33.57 46.58 -5.12
C SER A 732 -34.66 46.47 -6.19
N ASP A 733 -34.32 46.14 -7.44
CA ASP A 733 -35.32 45.93 -8.49
C ASP A 733 -36.07 44.62 -8.29
N LEU A 734 -35.40 43.57 -7.80
CA LEU A 734 -36.03 42.29 -7.52
C LEU A 734 -37.07 42.39 -6.38
N GLU A 735 -36.70 42.98 -5.24
CA GLU A 735 -37.59 43.12 -4.08
C GLU A 735 -38.78 44.07 -4.33
N ASN A 736 -38.59 45.13 -5.12
CA ASN A 736 -39.68 46.06 -5.45
C ASN A 736 -40.47 45.62 -6.69
N ARG A 737 -39.99 44.61 -7.43
CA ARG A 737 -40.49 44.18 -8.74
C ARG A 737 -40.55 45.33 -9.74
N THR A 738 -39.45 46.07 -9.83
CA THR A 738 -39.30 47.28 -10.67
C THR A 738 -38.20 47.13 -11.71
N GLY A 739 -38.13 48.09 -12.64
CA GLY A 739 -36.99 48.27 -13.53
C GLY A 739 -36.72 47.04 -14.40
N SER A 740 -35.60 46.38 -14.10
CA SER A 740 -35.06 45.19 -14.76
C SER A 740 -35.80 43.88 -14.46
N TYR A 741 -36.67 43.86 -13.43
CA TYR A 741 -37.34 42.66 -12.93
C TYR A 741 -38.02 41.81 -14.02
N ALA A 742 -37.72 40.52 -13.99
CA ALA A 742 -38.34 39.47 -14.79
C ALA A 742 -38.63 38.23 -13.94
N THR A 743 -39.40 37.30 -14.51
CA THR A 743 -39.64 36.01 -13.86
C THR A 743 -39.94 34.92 -14.88
N ILE A 744 -39.53 33.70 -14.57
CA ILE A 744 -39.98 32.44 -15.16
C ILE A 744 -40.67 31.63 -14.06
N SER A 745 -41.83 31.06 -14.36
CA SER A 745 -42.49 30.06 -13.53
C SER A 745 -42.61 28.75 -14.31
N TRP A 746 -42.55 27.62 -13.60
CA TRP A 746 -42.73 26.29 -14.16
C TRP A 746 -43.71 25.48 -13.30
N ASP A 747 -44.71 24.90 -13.97
CA ASP A 747 -45.80 24.09 -13.41
C ASP A 747 -46.08 22.82 -14.26
N GLY A 748 -45.10 22.40 -15.06
CA GLY A 748 -45.15 21.21 -15.92
C GLY A 748 -44.90 19.90 -15.14
N PRO A 749 -45.09 18.72 -15.76
CA PRO A 749 -44.76 17.43 -15.16
C PRO A 749 -43.23 17.25 -15.06
N GLY A 750 -42.78 16.59 -14.00
CA GLY A 750 -41.37 16.38 -13.70
C GLY A 750 -41.16 16.06 -12.23
N GLU A 751 -41.00 14.76 -11.91
CA GLU A 751 -40.78 14.29 -10.54
C GLU A 751 -39.36 14.60 -10.02
N ALA A 752 -38.36 14.82 -10.90
CA ALA A 752 -36.97 15.07 -10.50
C ALA A 752 -36.21 16.18 -11.25
N TYR A 753 -36.56 16.53 -12.49
CA TYR A 753 -35.85 17.52 -13.31
C TYR A 753 -36.82 18.50 -13.98
N ALA A 754 -36.40 19.75 -14.11
CA ALA A 754 -37.09 20.76 -14.90
C ALA A 754 -36.12 21.73 -15.57
N SER A 755 -36.50 22.22 -16.75
CA SER A 755 -35.81 23.27 -17.50
C SER A 755 -36.81 24.28 -18.05
N ALA A 756 -36.43 25.56 -18.04
CA ALA A 756 -37.26 26.64 -18.57
C ALA A 756 -36.40 27.76 -19.16
N MET A 757 -36.72 28.16 -20.40
CA MET A 757 -36.00 29.19 -21.16
C MET A 757 -36.76 30.53 -21.13
N LEU A 758 -36.02 31.62 -21.23
CA LEU A 758 -36.55 32.98 -21.40
C LEU A 758 -36.98 33.20 -22.86
N ASP A 759 -38.05 33.97 -23.08
CA ASP A 759 -38.49 34.38 -24.42
C ASP A 759 -37.42 35.19 -25.18
N GLU A 760 -36.58 35.92 -24.45
CA GLU A 760 -35.42 36.71 -24.93
C GLU A 760 -34.33 36.65 -23.84
N ALA A 761 -33.06 36.58 -24.24
CA ALA A 761 -31.92 36.60 -23.32
C ALA A 761 -31.89 37.88 -22.46
N ARG A 762 -31.47 37.77 -21.19
CA ARG A 762 -31.47 38.88 -20.24
C ARG A 762 -30.18 38.96 -19.47
N GLN A 763 -29.59 40.15 -19.46
CA GLN A 763 -28.63 40.54 -18.44
C GLN A 763 -29.32 40.58 -17.07
N ALA A 764 -28.69 40.01 -16.05
CA ALA A 764 -29.11 40.11 -14.65
C ALA A 764 -27.93 39.82 -13.73
N SER A 765 -27.96 40.43 -12.54
CA SER A 765 -26.99 40.18 -11.46
C SER A 765 -27.62 39.51 -10.24
N VAL A 766 -28.96 39.49 -10.13
CA VAL A 766 -29.65 38.91 -8.98
C VAL A 766 -30.72 37.95 -9.46
N PHE A 767 -30.71 36.74 -8.88
CA PHE A 767 -31.60 35.64 -9.21
C PHE A 767 -32.24 35.11 -7.91
N ARG A 768 -33.52 34.73 -7.95
CA ARG A 768 -34.20 34.15 -6.79
C ARG A 768 -35.03 32.94 -7.20
N LEU A 769 -34.60 31.75 -6.80
CA LEU A 769 -35.40 30.53 -6.87
C LEU A 769 -36.37 30.48 -5.68
N THR A 770 -37.64 30.28 -5.96
CA THR A 770 -38.68 29.91 -4.99
C THR A 770 -39.26 28.57 -5.40
N ALA A 771 -38.92 27.50 -4.68
CA ALA A 771 -39.32 26.13 -4.98
C ALA A 771 -40.32 25.60 -3.95
N THR A 772 -41.48 25.15 -4.42
CA THR A 772 -42.60 24.66 -3.59
C THR A 772 -42.78 23.16 -3.83
N ARG A 773 -42.73 22.35 -2.77
CA ARG A 773 -43.13 20.93 -2.87
C ARG A 773 -44.66 20.84 -2.81
N LEU A 774 -45.27 20.13 -3.75
CA LEU A 774 -46.72 20.07 -3.92
C LEU A 774 -47.38 18.89 -3.19
N HIS A 775 -46.59 17.85 -2.90
CA HIS A 775 -47.04 16.57 -2.37
C HIS A 775 -46.06 16.00 -1.33
N GLY A 776 -46.60 15.39 -0.28
CA GLY A 776 -45.82 14.85 0.84
C GLY A 776 -45.83 15.77 2.07
N ASP A 777 -44.68 15.90 2.70
CA ASP A 777 -44.43 16.79 3.85
C ASP A 777 -43.89 18.18 3.41
N ASP A 778 -43.62 19.05 4.39
CA ASP A 778 -43.15 20.43 4.16
C ASP A 778 -41.61 20.55 3.98
N TYR A 779 -40.89 19.46 3.70
CA TYR A 779 -39.45 19.49 3.43
C TYR A 779 -39.22 19.56 1.91
N VAL A 780 -38.64 20.64 1.42
CA VAL A 780 -38.23 20.76 0.01
C VAL A 780 -36.81 20.20 -0.11
N HIS A 781 -36.60 19.34 -1.11
CA HIS A 781 -35.36 18.61 -1.36
C HIS A 781 -34.79 19.11 -2.69
N GLY A 782 -33.90 20.10 -2.66
CA GLY A 782 -33.22 20.61 -3.84
C GLY A 782 -31.89 19.91 -4.04
N CYS A 783 -31.58 19.55 -5.28
CA CYS A 783 -30.40 18.76 -5.63
C CYS A 783 -29.47 19.44 -6.64
N GLU A 784 -29.95 20.40 -7.43
CA GLU A 784 -29.13 21.22 -8.34
C GLU A 784 -29.96 22.42 -8.88
N TRP A 785 -29.34 23.56 -9.17
CA TRP A 785 -29.94 24.75 -9.78
C TRP A 785 -28.95 25.52 -10.67
N GLN A 786 -29.02 25.27 -11.97
CA GLN A 786 -28.17 25.91 -12.98
C GLN A 786 -28.84 27.15 -13.59
N LEU A 787 -28.09 28.24 -13.73
CA LEU A 787 -28.44 29.36 -14.62
C LEU A 787 -27.85 29.09 -16.00
N ILE A 788 -28.67 29.16 -17.05
CA ILE A 788 -28.25 28.86 -18.43
C ILE A 788 -28.10 30.16 -19.22
N GLY A 789 -26.97 30.39 -19.87
CA GLY A 789 -26.70 31.53 -20.76
C GLY A 789 -25.21 31.72 -21.01
N THR A 790 -24.78 32.89 -21.52
CA THR A 790 -23.35 33.23 -21.52
C THR A 790 -23.02 33.85 -20.17
N GLY A 791 -22.13 33.21 -19.42
CA GLY A 791 -21.70 33.64 -18.09
C GLY A 791 -20.90 34.95 -18.10
N ILE A 792 -19.99 35.10 -17.13
CA ILE A 792 -18.89 36.05 -17.33
C ILE A 792 -18.08 35.60 -18.56
N ALA A 793 -17.58 36.54 -19.35
CA ALA A 793 -16.83 36.19 -20.57
C ALA A 793 -15.61 35.34 -20.21
N GLU A 794 -15.40 34.25 -20.95
CA GLU A 794 -14.27 33.32 -20.77
C GLU A 794 -12.95 34.10 -20.60
N GLY A 795 -12.18 33.69 -19.59
CA GLY A 795 -10.89 34.28 -19.27
C GLY A 795 -9.83 33.97 -20.33
N ASP A 796 -8.67 34.59 -20.21
CA ASP A 796 -7.47 34.00 -20.80
C ASP A 796 -7.12 32.75 -19.95
N ALA A 797 -6.72 31.64 -20.57
CA ALA A 797 -6.30 30.44 -19.82
C ALA A 797 -5.16 30.73 -18.83
N PRO A 798 -4.97 29.92 -17.76
CA PRO A 798 -3.93 30.13 -16.76
C PRO A 798 -2.55 30.34 -17.38
N THR A 799 -1.85 31.34 -16.86
CA THR A 799 -0.47 31.63 -17.23
C THR A 799 0.47 31.00 -16.21
N ALA A 800 1.47 30.26 -16.69
CA ALA A 800 2.46 29.58 -15.85
C ALA A 800 3.85 30.20 -16.02
N ALA A 801 4.65 30.19 -14.94
CA ALA A 801 6.06 30.59 -14.99
C ALA A 801 6.90 29.83 -13.94
N LEU A 802 8.09 29.39 -14.34
CA LEU A 802 9.10 28.85 -13.41
C LEU A 802 9.60 29.99 -12.50
N THR A 803 9.31 29.92 -11.20
CA THR A 803 9.61 30.98 -10.22
C THR A 803 10.78 30.67 -9.31
N ALA A 804 11.00 29.40 -8.94
CA ALA A 804 12.18 28.96 -8.21
C ALA A 804 12.69 27.61 -8.72
N VAL A 805 13.99 27.36 -8.50
CA VAL A 805 14.67 26.07 -8.70
C VAL A 805 15.76 26.01 -7.64
N ASP A 806 15.95 24.85 -7.01
CA ASP A 806 17.02 24.65 -6.04
C ASP A 806 18.42 24.67 -6.68
N GLU A 807 19.46 24.83 -5.86
CA GLU A 807 20.85 24.74 -6.34
C GLU A 807 21.26 23.26 -6.45
N ALA A 808 21.55 22.79 -7.66
CA ALA A 808 22.00 21.41 -7.88
C ALA A 808 23.43 21.20 -7.36
N ALA A 809 23.58 20.38 -6.33
CA ALA A 809 24.86 19.97 -5.76
C ALA A 809 25.10 18.46 -5.95
N GLY A 810 26.37 18.06 -6.05
CA GLY A 810 26.74 16.66 -6.25
C GLY A 810 26.23 15.74 -5.14
N GLY A 811 25.67 14.60 -5.51
CA GLY A 811 25.13 13.60 -4.58
C GLY A 811 23.72 13.89 -4.04
N MET A 812 23.09 15.02 -4.40
CA MET A 812 21.65 15.22 -4.12
C MET A 812 20.80 14.27 -4.95
N THR A 813 19.83 13.61 -4.33
CA THR A 813 18.93 12.59 -4.93
C THR A 813 17.54 13.11 -5.32
N ALA A 814 17.23 14.37 -5.00
CA ALA A 814 15.98 15.04 -5.35
C ALA A 814 16.28 16.48 -5.79
N HIS A 815 15.48 17.01 -6.72
CA HIS A 815 15.57 18.39 -7.17
C HIS A 815 14.19 19.03 -7.28
N PHE A 816 13.97 20.12 -6.56
CA PHE A 816 12.69 20.82 -6.52
C PHE A 816 12.68 22.04 -7.45
N LEU A 817 11.50 22.32 -7.99
CA LEU A 817 11.20 23.50 -8.78
C LEU A 817 9.81 24.03 -8.40
N GLU A 818 9.63 25.34 -8.50
CA GLU A 818 8.37 26.03 -8.21
C GLU A 818 7.84 26.66 -9.50
N VAL A 819 6.58 26.38 -9.82
CA VAL A 819 5.84 27.01 -10.92
C VAL A 819 4.70 27.81 -10.32
N THR A 820 4.71 29.12 -10.59
CA THR A 820 3.54 29.96 -10.28
C THR A 820 2.58 29.95 -11.47
N PHE A 821 1.37 29.46 -11.21
CA PHE A 821 0.20 29.62 -12.06
C PHE A 821 -0.58 30.88 -11.66
N THR A 822 -1.18 31.56 -12.63
CA THR A 822 -1.95 32.79 -12.41
C THR A 822 -3.09 32.91 -13.42
N ASP A 823 -4.29 33.16 -12.91
CA ASP A 823 -5.50 33.45 -13.69
C ASP A 823 -6.30 34.62 -13.04
N GLN A 824 -7.15 35.29 -13.82
CA GLN A 824 -8.02 36.37 -13.36
C GLN A 824 -9.28 35.86 -12.63
N THR A 825 -9.78 34.66 -12.93
CA THR A 825 -10.98 34.08 -12.30
C THR A 825 -10.58 33.18 -11.12
N ALA A 826 -9.82 32.13 -11.36
CA ALA A 826 -9.03 31.33 -10.42
C ALA A 826 -8.40 30.14 -11.16
N VAL A 827 -7.16 29.77 -10.82
CA VAL A 827 -6.58 28.47 -11.21
C VAL A 827 -7.32 27.38 -10.46
N GLU A 828 -7.76 26.33 -11.16
CA GLU A 828 -8.38 25.14 -10.55
C GLU A 828 -7.27 24.26 -9.97
N VAL A 829 -7.18 24.15 -8.65
CA VAL A 829 -6.09 23.41 -7.99
C VAL A 829 -6.09 21.91 -8.33
N PRO A 830 -7.25 21.21 -8.38
CA PRO A 830 -7.31 19.82 -8.85
C PRO A 830 -6.81 19.59 -10.28
N SER A 831 -6.64 20.63 -11.10
CA SER A 831 -6.04 20.52 -12.44
C SER A 831 -4.51 20.57 -12.45
N ILE A 832 -3.86 20.76 -11.30
CA ILE A 832 -2.40 20.76 -11.17
C ILE A 832 -1.96 19.37 -10.71
N ALA A 833 -1.32 18.61 -11.59
CA ALA A 833 -1.00 17.19 -11.39
C ALA A 833 0.41 16.80 -11.87
N GLY A 834 0.85 15.60 -11.49
CA GLY A 834 2.00 14.96 -12.12
C GLY A 834 1.66 14.59 -13.57
N GLY A 835 2.54 14.92 -14.51
CA GLY A 835 2.27 14.78 -15.96
C GLY A 835 2.07 16.10 -16.70
N ASP A 836 1.65 17.16 -16.00
CA ASP A 836 1.45 18.50 -16.59
C ASP A 836 2.74 19.12 -17.15
N LEU A 837 3.87 18.68 -16.60
CA LEU A 837 5.18 19.26 -16.84
C LEU A 837 6.11 18.25 -17.50
N VAL A 838 6.99 18.75 -18.37
CA VAL A 838 8.09 17.98 -18.96
C VAL A 838 9.40 18.77 -18.87
N ILE A 839 10.42 18.14 -18.30
CA ILE A 839 11.79 18.65 -18.26
C ILE A 839 12.60 17.96 -19.35
N THR A 840 13.21 18.74 -20.23
CA THR A 840 14.12 18.24 -21.28
C THR A 840 15.57 18.63 -20.96
N GLY A 841 16.48 17.65 -20.98
CA GLY A 841 17.87 17.80 -20.53
C GLY A 841 18.93 17.41 -21.58
N PRO A 842 20.21 17.34 -21.17
CA PRO A 842 21.31 16.85 -22.01
C PRO A 842 21.05 15.43 -22.57
N GLY A 843 21.72 15.09 -23.67
CA GLY A 843 21.62 13.75 -24.28
C GLY A 843 20.28 13.41 -24.95
N GLY A 844 19.26 14.26 -24.84
CA GLY A 844 17.88 13.93 -25.21
C GLY A 844 17.09 13.28 -24.07
N LEU A 845 17.53 13.50 -22.83
CA LEU A 845 16.80 13.13 -21.63
C LEU A 845 15.47 13.89 -21.53
N GLU A 846 14.44 13.19 -21.08
CA GLU A 846 13.10 13.70 -20.79
C GLU A 846 12.69 13.17 -19.41
N ILE A 847 12.20 14.05 -18.54
CA ILE A 847 11.78 13.73 -17.17
C ILE A 847 10.41 14.39 -16.95
N THR A 848 9.44 13.61 -16.49
CA THR A 848 8.18 14.14 -15.95
C THR A 848 8.36 14.36 -14.45
N PRO A 849 8.38 15.61 -13.95
CA PRO A 849 8.46 15.85 -12.51
C PRO A 849 7.11 15.60 -11.83
N THR A 850 7.18 15.11 -10.61
CA THR A 850 6.02 14.82 -9.74
C THR A 850 5.51 16.11 -9.12
N PHE A 851 4.18 16.31 -9.12
CA PHE A 851 3.56 17.39 -8.35
C PHE A 851 3.78 17.12 -6.85
N TYR A 852 4.37 18.09 -6.14
CA TYR A 852 4.74 17.94 -4.73
C TYR A 852 3.71 18.62 -3.80
N ALA A 853 3.42 19.90 -4.05
CA ALA A 853 2.53 20.70 -3.20
C ALA A 853 2.05 21.96 -3.92
N VAL A 854 1.00 22.59 -3.40
CA VAL A 854 0.58 23.96 -3.77
C VAL A 854 0.50 24.84 -2.53
N ASP A 855 0.74 26.13 -2.66
CA ASP A 855 0.77 27.10 -1.55
C ASP A 855 -0.58 27.29 -0.84
N ASP A 856 -1.68 27.02 -1.54
CA ASP A 856 -3.05 27.05 -1.04
C ASP A 856 -3.89 26.05 -1.84
N ALA A 857 -4.43 25.02 -1.17
CA ALA A 857 -5.15 23.91 -1.80
C ALA A 857 -6.58 24.25 -2.26
N THR A 858 -7.05 25.48 -2.05
CA THR A 858 -8.33 25.97 -2.59
C THR A 858 -8.15 26.57 -3.98
N ASP A 859 -9.19 26.71 -4.80
CA ASP A 859 -9.05 27.44 -6.08
C ASP A 859 -8.75 28.94 -5.85
N GLY A 860 -7.90 29.53 -6.68
CA GLY A 860 -7.58 30.96 -6.55
C GLY A 860 -6.74 31.59 -7.66
N PRO A 861 -6.67 32.93 -7.71
CA PRO A 861 -6.09 33.66 -8.84
C PRO A 861 -4.57 33.53 -8.99
N VAL A 862 -3.87 33.04 -7.96
CA VAL A 862 -2.44 32.74 -7.99
C VAL A 862 -2.22 31.46 -7.19
N ARG A 863 -1.51 30.49 -7.77
CA ARG A 863 -1.14 29.23 -7.13
C ARG A 863 0.32 28.94 -7.41
N ALA A 864 1.14 28.86 -6.37
CA ALA A 864 2.54 28.46 -6.45
C ALA A 864 2.63 26.96 -6.17
N ALA A 865 2.83 26.19 -7.23
CA ALA A 865 2.93 24.75 -7.17
C ALA A 865 4.41 24.33 -7.21
N THR A 866 4.82 23.55 -6.22
CA THR A 866 6.12 22.91 -6.20
C THR A 866 6.02 21.55 -6.87
N PHE A 867 7.05 21.21 -7.64
CA PHE A 867 7.24 19.90 -8.27
C PHE A 867 8.65 19.42 -7.96
N TRP A 868 8.87 18.11 -8.02
CA TRP A 868 10.19 17.53 -7.78
C TRP A 868 10.50 16.40 -8.76
N PHE A 869 11.77 16.06 -8.91
CA PHE A 869 12.20 14.88 -9.67
C PHE A 869 13.52 14.31 -9.14
N ILE A 870 13.75 13.03 -9.42
CA ILE A 870 15.03 12.35 -9.18
C ILE A 870 16.02 12.72 -10.29
N PRO A 871 17.24 13.18 -9.98
CA PRO A 871 18.28 13.44 -10.97
C PRO A 871 18.60 12.22 -11.86
N PRO A 872 19.17 12.44 -13.05
CA PRO A 872 19.51 11.34 -13.95
C PRO A 872 20.52 10.41 -13.25
N GLY A 873 20.31 9.09 -13.33
CA GLY A 873 21.16 8.12 -12.64
C GLY A 873 20.94 8.01 -11.11
N GLY A 874 19.98 8.75 -10.54
CA GLY A 874 19.57 8.63 -9.13
C GLY A 874 20.11 9.72 -8.20
N ALA A 875 21.22 10.36 -8.56
CA ALA A 875 21.79 11.50 -7.85
C ALA A 875 22.56 12.40 -8.81
N TRP A 876 22.61 13.72 -8.56
CA TRP A 876 23.32 14.64 -9.44
C TRP A 876 24.82 14.34 -9.51
N GLY A 877 25.31 14.02 -10.70
CA GLY A 877 26.72 13.84 -11.04
C GLY A 877 27.29 14.94 -11.95
N TRP A 878 28.58 14.86 -12.27
CA TRP A 878 29.23 15.79 -13.22
C TRP A 878 28.92 15.42 -14.69
N GLU A 879 28.47 14.19 -14.92
CA GLU A 879 27.92 13.66 -16.17
C GLU A 879 26.59 14.33 -16.57
N ASP A 880 25.82 14.81 -15.60
CA ASP A 880 24.52 15.48 -15.80
C ASP A 880 24.65 16.96 -16.16
N ASN A 881 25.87 17.49 -16.19
CA ASN A 881 26.14 18.89 -16.43
C ASN A 881 25.56 19.39 -17.75
N GLY A 882 24.64 20.37 -17.65
CA GLY A 882 24.03 20.99 -18.81
C GLY A 882 22.78 21.81 -18.48
N VAL A 883 22.02 22.13 -19.53
CA VAL A 883 20.82 22.98 -19.43
C VAL A 883 19.58 22.10 -19.45
N TYR A 884 18.72 22.31 -18.46
CA TYR A 884 17.43 21.63 -18.31
C TYR A 884 16.32 22.65 -18.59
N THR A 885 15.40 22.32 -19.49
CA THR A 885 14.31 23.21 -19.93
C THR A 885 12.96 22.64 -19.51
N LEU A 886 12.22 23.41 -18.71
CA LEU A 886 10.90 23.05 -18.22
C LEU A 886 9.80 23.52 -19.17
N ARG A 887 8.83 22.65 -19.44
CA ARG A 887 7.63 22.88 -20.24
C ARG A 887 6.39 22.56 -19.43
N LEU A 888 5.31 23.30 -19.70
CA LEU A 888 3.94 22.92 -19.43
C LEU A 888 3.39 22.28 -20.71
N GLU A 889 2.73 21.13 -20.58
CA GLU A 889 2.06 20.44 -21.67
C GLU A 889 0.79 21.17 -22.13
N ALA A 890 0.34 20.85 -23.34
CA ALA A 890 -0.90 21.42 -23.86
C ALA A 890 -2.11 20.92 -23.06
N GLU A 891 -3.02 21.83 -22.72
CA GLU A 891 -4.29 21.57 -22.03
C GLU A 891 -4.18 21.01 -20.59
N ALA A 892 -2.97 20.96 -20.02
CA ALA A 892 -2.68 20.41 -18.69
C ALA A 892 -3.42 21.14 -17.55
N VAL A 893 -3.04 22.39 -17.26
CA VAL A 893 -3.62 23.19 -16.17
C VAL A 893 -4.71 24.13 -16.69
N ARG A 894 -5.83 24.23 -15.96
CA ARG A 894 -7.02 25.02 -16.33
C ARG A 894 -7.50 25.96 -15.22
N ASP A 895 -8.32 26.93 -15.60
CA ASP A 895 -9.03 27.79 -14.65
C ASP A 895 -10.35 27.15 -14.18
N VAL A 896 -10.99 27.73 -13.17
CA VAL A 896 -12.32 27.30 -12.67
C VAL A 896 -13.48 27.51 -13.68
N MET A 897 -13.18 28.09 -14.85
CA MET A 897 -14.06 28.21 -16.00
C MET A 897 -13.66 27.22 -17.12
N TYR A 898 -12.77 26.27 -16.83
CA TYR A 898 -12.23 25.20 -17.69
C TYR A 898 -11.41 25.68 -18.91
N ASN A 899 -10.88 26.91 -18.90
CA ASN A 899 -9.96 27.38 -19.94
C ASN A 899 -8.56 26.82 -19.68
N ALA A 900 -7.98 26.12 -20.68
CA ALA A 900 -6.64 25.54 -20.61
C ALA A 900 -5.73 26.01 -21.77
N ALA A 901 -4.42 25.93 -21.58
CA ALA A 901 -3.45 26.40 -22.57
C ALA A 901 -3.34 25.43 -23.77
N VAL A 902 -3.99 25.75 -24.90
CA VAL A 902 -4.08 24.91 -26.12
C VAL A 902 -2.76 24.56 -26.85
N THR A 903 -1.60 24.92 -26.30
CA THR A 903 -0.26 24.58 -26.82
C THR A 903 0.77 24.55 -25.70
N GLU A 904 1.74 23.63 -25.78
CA GLU A 904 2.92 23.60 -24.90
C GLU A 904 3.53 24.98 -24.64
N GLN A 905 3.89 25.27 -23.39
CA GLN A 905 4.58 26.49 -22.99
C GLN A 905 5.94 26.18 -22.35
N VAL A 906 7.03 26.74 -22.88
CA VAL A 906 8.32 26.74 -22.17
C VAL A 906 8.24 27.70 -20.98
N LEU A 907 8.35 27.17 -19.76
CA LEU A 907 8.22 27.92 -18.51
C LEU A 907 9.54 28.57 -18.07
N GLY A 908 10.66 27.91 -18.35
CA GLY A 908 11.99 28.36 -17.95
C GLY A 908 13.07 27.31 -18.19
N ALA A 909 14.28 27.60 -17.71
CA ALA A 909 15.40 26.66 -17.76
C ALA A 909 16.38 26.92 -16.61
N PHE A 910 17.01 25.86 -16.11
CA PHE A 910 18.10 25.90 -15.13
C PHE A 910 19.36 25.21 -15.68
N THR A 911 20.45 25.22 -14.92
CA THR A 911 21.74 24.67 -15.37
C THR A 911 22.46 23.97 -14.22
N VAL A 912 22.87 22.73 -14.46
CA VAL A 912 23.68 21.91 -13.55
C VAL A 912 25.15 22.06 -13.92
N SER A 913 26.02 22.26 -12.92
CA SER A 913 27.44 22.56 -13.11
C SER A 913 28.29 22.09 -11.91
N ILE A 914 28.40 20.77 -11.73
CA ILE A 914 29.20 20.08 -10.72
C ILE A 914 30.61 19.82 -11.26
N ASP A 915 31.65 20.09 -10.44
CA ASP A 915 33.04 19.83 -10.83
C ASP A 915 33.33 18.31 -10.91
N PRO A 916 34.08 17.83 -11.93
CA PRO A 916 34.43 16.42 -12.05
C PRO A 916 35.47 15.98 -10.99
N PRO A 917 35.51 14.70 -10.60
CA PRO A 917 36.42 14.20 -9.57
C PRO A 917 37.89 14.31 -9.97
N GLN A 918 38.75 14.45 -8.97
CA GLN A 918 40.20 14.40 -9.15
C GLN A 918 40.63 12.97 -9.49
N LEU A 919 41.21 12.74 -10.67
CA LEU A 919 41.66 11.40 -11.09
C LEU A 919 43.04 10.97 -10.54
N HIS A 920 43.77 11.90 -9.92
CA HIS A 920 45.10 11.68 -9.33
C HIS A 920 45.29 12.60 -8.12
N PRO A 921 46.05 12.17 -7.09
CA PRO A 921 46.38 13.05 -5.97
C PRO A 921 47.17 14.27 -6.43
N PRO A 922 46.93 15.45 -5.83
CA PRO A 922 47.78 16.60 -6.07
C PRO A 922 49.22 16.33 -5.59
N SER A 923 50.18 17.05 -6.16
CA SER A 923 51.61 16.85 -5.87
C SER A 923 52.02 17.15 -4.41
N ASP A 924 51.14 17.81 -3.67
CA ASP A 924 51.24 18.05 -2.23
C ASP A 924 49.81 18.09 -1.66
N LEU A 925 49.63 17.61 -0.42
CA LEU A 925 48.34 17.53 0.26
C LEU A 925 48.22 18.54 1.42
N ALA A 926 49.24 19.35 1.73
CA ALA A 926 49.27 20.19 2.94
C ALA A 926 49.64 21.69 2.72
N GLU A 927 49.79 22.11 1.46
CA GLU A 927 50.30 23.43 1.07
C GLU A 927 49.18 24.46 0.82
N GLY A 928 48.64 25.05 1.88
CA GLY A 928 47.65 26.12 1.81
C GLY A 928 46.26 25.65 1.42
N ASN A 929 45.95 24.38 1.68
CA ASN A 929 44.76 23.67 1.23
C ASN A 929 43.96 23.08 2.41
N ALA A 930 44.15 23.55 3.64
CA ALA A 930 43.38 23.09 4.80
C ALA A 930 41.84 23.13 4.61
N ALA A 931 41.34 24.01 3.75
CA ALA A 931 39.90 24.10 3.40
C ALA A 931 39.37 22.91 2.58
N ASP A 932 40.24 22.14 1.94
CA ASP A 932 39.91 20.95 1.15
C ASP A 932 39.90 19.66 2.02
N TRP A 933 40.27 19.78 3.31
CA TRP A 933 40.24 18.69 4.28
C TRP A 933 38.96 18.75 5.12
N VAL A 934 38.36 17.59 5.40
CA VAL A 934 37.20 17.47 6.30
C VAL A 934 37.67 16.96 7.66
N ALA A 935 37.29 17.67 8.72
CA ALA A 935 37.64 17.34 10.11
C ALA A 935 36.38 16.95 10.88
N TRP A 936 36.42 15.81 11.58
CA TRP A 936 35.28 15.29 12.35
C TRP A 936 35.72 14.73 13.71
N ALA A 937 34.82 14.79 14.69
CA ALA A 937 35.03 14.24 16.02
C ALA A 937 33.67 13.84 16.63
N ASP A 938 33.61 12.65 17.23
CA ASP A 938 32.40 12.19 17.90
C ASP A 938 32.10 13.02 19.16
N GLY A 939 30.85 13.49 19.26
CA GLY A 939 30.34 14.30 20.38
C GLY A 939 31.12 15.58 20.70
N ALA A 940 31.95 16.09 19.77
CA ALA A 940 33.00 17.05 20.07
C ALA A 940 33.28 18.05 18.92
N ASP A 941 34.02 19.13 19.22
CA ASP A 941 34.46 20.08 18.22
C ASP A 941 35.67 19.53 17.44
N ALA A 942 35.65 19.68 16.11
CA ALA A 942 36.77 19.43 15.21
C ALA A 942 36.99 20.63 14.29
N SER A 943 38.25 20.88 13.92
CA SER A 943 38.66 22.01 13.08
C SER A 943 39.97 21.72 12.37
N VAL A 944 40.17 22.35 11.22
CA VAL A 944 41.38 22.24 10.41
C VAL A 944 41.82 23.62 9.92
N ASP A 945 43.12 23.91 10.04
CA ASP A 945 43.75 25.18 9.64
C ASP A 945 45.12 24.93 8.97
N ASP A 946 45.60 25.87 8.15
CA ASP A 946 47.00 25.90 7.72
C ASP A 946 47.90 26.44 8.85
N ASP A 947 48.86 25.63 9.33
CA ASP A 947 49.89 26.04 10.30
C ASP A 947 51.25 26.22 9.60
N ALA A 948 51.66 27.49 9.42
CA ALA A 948 52.96 27.86 8.84
C ALA A 948 54.12 27.91 9.87
N VAL A 949 53.87 27.54 11.13
CA VAL A 949 54.86 27.56 12.23
C VAL A 949 55.37 26.17 12.55
N ARG A 950 54.49 25.17 12.59
CA ARG A 950 54.85 23.76 12.78
C ARG A 950 54.94 23.05 11.42
N THR A 951 55.99 23.32 10.65
CA THR A 951 56.21 22.70 9.33
C THR A 951 57.52 21.93 9.25
N ILE A 952 57.56 20.91 8.38
CA ILE A 952 58.78 20.14 8.03
C ILE A 952 59.20 20.29 6.57
N ALA A 953 58.24 20.58 5.69
CA ALA A 953 58.40 20.82 4.27
C ALA A 953 57.48 22.00 3.88
N GLY A 954 57.69 22.56 2.68
CA GLY A 954 56.79 23.55 2.11
C GLY A 954 56.64 24.86 2.89
N ALA A 955 55.44 25.45 2.80
CA ALA A 955 55.00 26.69 3.41
C ALA A 955 54.05 26.49 4.60
N SER A 956 53.30 25.38 4.65
CA SER A 956 52.33 25.07 5.70
C SER A 956 52.25 23.58 6.02
N SER A 957 51.57 23.26 7.12
CA SER A 957 51.07 21.91 7.41
C SER A 957 49.60 22.00 7.75
N VAL A 958 48.84 20.95 7.47
CA VAL A 958 47.45 20.81 7.90
C VAL A 958 47.42 20.57 9.41
N ARG A 959 46.83 21.49 10.17
CA ARG A 959 46.65 21.37 11.62
C ARG A 959 45.22 20.95 11.93
N PHE A 960 45.05 19.67 12.22
CA PHE A 960 43.85 19.17 12.88
C PHE A 960 43.85 19.58 14.36
N GLN A 961 42.74 20.14 14.84
CA GLN A 961 42.53 20.48 16.23
C GLN A 961 41.12 20.07 16.68
N THR A 962 41.05 19.28 17.75
CA THR A 962 39.80 18.77 18.34
C THR A 962 39.85 18.83 19.87
N ASN A 963 38.69 18.81 20.52
CA ASN A 963 38.54 18.57 21.96
C ASN A 963 37.94 17.19 22.30
N GLY A 964 37.75 16.33 21.30
CA GLY A 964 37.20 14.98 21.45
C GLY A 964 38.12 14.03 22.22
N GLY A 965 37.50 13.08 22.92
CA GLY A 965 38.17 11.98 23.63
C GLY A 965 37.81 10.59 23.12
N PHE A 966 36.97 10.52 22.09
CA PHE A 966 36.52 9.33 21.37
C PHE A 966 37.05 9.36 19.93
N ASP A 967 36.32 8.83 18.96
CA ASP A 967 36.75 8.78 17.57
C ASP A 967 36.86 10.18 16.95
N THR A 968 37.96 10.37 16.23
CA THR A 968 38.32 11.64 15.59
C THR A 968 39.02 11.36 14.27
N SER A 969 38.67 12.12 13.23
CA SER A 969 39.15 11.86 11.87
C SER A 969 39.44 13.14 11.10
N LEU A 970 40.30 12.98 10.09
CA LEU A 970 40.68 14.01 9.14
C LEU A 970 40.80 13.34 7.76
N ALA A 971 39.99 13.78 6.80
CA ALA A 971 39.86 13.19 5.47
C ALA A 971 40.22 14.19 4.37
N TYR A 972 40.75 13.70 3.24
CA TYR A 972 41.05 14.50 2.04
C TYR A 972 40.93 13.66 0.76
N PRO A 973 40.32 14.20 -0.31
CA PRO A 973 39.53 15.44 -0.31
C PRO A 973 38.21 15.25 0.47
N ALA A 974 37.23 16.14 0.29
CA ALA A 974 35.87 15.82 0.75
C ALA A 974 35.34 14.58 -0.01
N PRO A 975 34.50 13.73 0.61
CA PRO A 975 34.00 12.50 -0.02
C PRO A 975 33.40 12.72 -1.40
N GLY A 976 33.73 11.86 -2.36
CA GLY A 976 33.25 11.94 -3.75
C GLY A 976 33.99 12.95 -4.63
N MET A 977 35.01 13.67 -4.12
CA MET A 977 35.83 14.59 -4.92
C MET A 977 37.08 13.93 -5.55
N ALA A 978 37.32 12.64 -5.33
CA ALA A 978 38.44 11.89 -5.89
C ALA A 978 38.04 10.54 -6.49
N ASP A 979 38.81 10.11 -7.49
CA ASP A 979 38.87 8.76 -8.05
C ASP A 979 40.34 8.50 -8.46
N TRP A 980 41.20 8.33 -7.46
CA TRP A 980 42.65 8.28 -7.61
C TRP A 980 43.16 6.90 -7.98
N ASP A 981 43.77 6.79 -9.17
CA ASP A 981 44.71 5.72 -9.47
C ASP A 981 46.02 5.94 -8.69
N LEU A 982 46.25 5.08 -7.70
CA LEU A 982 47.44 4.97 -6.87
C LEU A 982 48.29 3.73 -7.18
N THR A 983 47.99 2.94 -8.23
CA THR A 983 48.71 1.69 -8.56
C THR A 983 50.18 1.89 -8.90
N TRP A 984 50.57 3.11 -9.27
CA TRP A 984 51.96 3.51 -9.52
C TRP A 984 52.75 3.81 -8.24
N ALA A 985 52.08 3.97 -7.09
CA ALA A 985 52.68 4.30 -5.81
C ALA A 985 52.95 3.02 -5.00
N THR A 986 54.13 2.94 -4.38
CA THR A 986 54.53 1.82 -3.51
C THR A 986 54.41 2.13 -2.03
N GLU A 987 54.34 3.42 -1.67
CA GLU A 987 54.33 3.87 -0.29
C GLU A 987 53.56 5.19 -0.15
N LEU A 988 52.75 5.31 0.91
CA LEU A 988 52.21 6.57 1.39
C LEU A 988 53.10 7.09 2.53
N ARG A 989 53.56 8.34 2.40
CA ARG A 989 54.40 9.00 3.40
C ARG A 989 53.67 10.21 3.98
N PHE A 990 53.58 10.27 5.29
CA PHE A 990 53.17 11.48 6.01
C PHE A 990 54.00 11.64 7.28
N SER A 991 53.94 12.81 7.90
CA SER A 991 54.59 13.04 9.19
C SER A 991 53.62 13.73 10.12
N VAL A 992 53.66 13.35 11.40
CA VAL A 992 52.79 13.92 12.42
C VAL A 992 53.64 14.51 13.55
N TYR A 993 53.18 15.62 14.09
CA TYR A 993 53.61 16.18 15.37
C TYR A 993 52.38 16.27 16.24
N ALA A 994 52.36 15.57 17.36
CA ALA A 994 51.20 15.50 18.23
C ALA A 994 51.37 16.38 19.48
N GLU A 995 50.30 17.05 19.89
CA GLU A 995 50.20 17.70 21.20
C GLU A 995 49.01 17.12 21.93
N ASN A 996 49.27 16.36 22.99
CA ASN A 996 48.23 15.83 23.87
C ASN A 996 48.40 16.43 25.28
N PRO A 997 47.50 17.34 25.72
CA PRO A 997 47.53 17.91 27.06
C PRO A 997 46.85 17.02 28.12
N SER A 998 46.26 15.89 27.72
CA SER A 998 45.65 14.90 28.63
C SER A 998 46.70 14.29 29.57
N PRO A 999 46.32 13.89 30.80
CA PRO A 999 47.16 13.04 31.65
C PRO A 999 47.27 11.59 31.14
N TYR A 1000 46.56 11.23 30.08
CA TYR A 1000 46.62 9.93 29.40
C TYR A 1000 47.16 10.08 27.97
N ASP A 1001 47.94 9.10 27.55
CA ASP A 1001 48.44 8.96 26.18
C ASP A 1001 47.27 8.76 25.18
N PHE A 1002 47.52 8.88 23.87
CA PHE A 1002 46.55 8.49 22.85
C PHE A 1002 46.22 7.00 22.99
N GLN A 1003 44.93 6.68 22.89
CA GLN A 1003 44.45 5.31 23.03
C GLN A 1003 44.84 4.50 21.79
N GLU A 1004 44.54 5.01 20.60
CA GLU A 1004 44.83 4.36 19.31
C GLU A 1004 45.44 5.30 18.25
N GLY A 1005 46.08 4.72 17.24
CA GLY A 1005 46.44 5.41 16.00
C GLY A 1005 47.93 5.75 15.76
N PRO A 1006 48.25 6.36 14.60
CA PRO A 1006 47.28 6.77 13.58
C PRO A 1006 46.79 5.55 12.80
N ARG A 1007 45.47 5.44 12.61
CA ARG A 1007 44.87 4.55 11.62
C ARG A 1007 44.75 5.36 10.32
N VAL A 1008 44.97 4.74 9.17
CA VAL A 1008 44.81 5.40 7.86
C VAL A 1008 43.91 4.54 6.99
N ARG A 1009 42.92 5.16 6.35
CA ARG A 1009 42.06 4.52 5.36
C ARG A 1009 42.26 5.19 4.00
N LEU A 1010 42.34 4.37 2.96
CA LEU A 1010 42.14 4.79 1.58
C LEU A 1010 40.76 4.25 1.20
N ASN A 1011 39.74 5.11 1.17
CA ASN A 1011 38.39 4.67 0.83
C ASN A 1011 38.31 4.45 -0.68
N GLY A 1012 37.51 3.46 -1.11
CA GLY A 1012 37.19 3.25 -2.51
C GLY A 1012 35.92 4.00 -2.88
N VAL A 1013 35.79 4.39 -4.15
CA VAL A 1013 34.57 5.05 -4.67
C VAL A 1013 33.32 4.18 -4.50
N ASP A 1014 33.48 2.85 -4.46
CA ASP A 1014 32.41 1.85 -4.26
C ASP A 1014 32.06 1.60 -2.77
N GLY A 1015 32.43 2.49 -1.85
CA GLY A 1015 32.11 2.41 -0.42
C GLY A 1015 32.97 1.45 0.43
N GLY A 1016 33.81 0.62 -0.19
CA GLY A 1016 34.85 -0.15 0.51
C GLY A 1016 36.01 0.73 1.00
N TYR A 1017 36.98 0.15 1.71
CA TYR A 1017 38.24 0.84 2.05
C TYR A 1017 39.42 -0.10 2.27
N ILE A 1018 40.63 0.42 2.08
CA ILE A 1018 41.89 -0.22 2.46
C ILE A 1018 42.40 0.46 3.74
N GLU A 1019 42.41 -0.28 4.86
CA GLU A 1019 42.86 0.20 6.17
C GLU A 1019 44.29 -0.23 6.49
N TYR A 1020 45.04 0.71 7.08
CA TYR A 1020 46.39 0.53 7.58
C TYR A 1020 46.41 0.73 9.10
N ILE A 1021 46.75 -0.33 9.84
CA ILE A 1021 46.94 -0.31 11.30
C ILE A 1021 48.39 -0.70 11.61
N TYR A 1022 49.04 0.01 12.53
CA TYR A 1022 50.40 -0.32 12.94
C TYR A 1022 50.41 -1.39 14.04
N TYR A 1023 51.18 -2.46 13.83
CA TYR A 1023 51.36 -3.56 14.78
C TYR A 1023 52.76 -3.56 15.37
N GLN A 1024 52.87 -4.05 16.61
CA GLN A 1024 54.12 -4.37 17.26
C GLN A 1024 54.05 -5.75 17.94
N ASP A 1025 55.02 -6.61 17.65
CA ASP A 1025 55.15 -7.96 18.20
C ASP A 1025 53.88 -8.84 18.06
N GLY A 1026 53.09 -8.61 17.00
CA GLY A 1026 51.88 -9.35 16.66
C GLY A 1026 50.56 -8.73 17.13
N TYR A 1027 50.59 -7.56 17.78
CA TYR A 1027 49.39 -6.87 18.31
C TYR A 1027 49.29 -5.43 17.79
N PRO A 1028 48.08 -4.85 17.62
CA PRO A 1028 47.92 -3.42 17.33
C PRO A 1028 48.65 -2.55 18.36
N ALA A 1029 49.24 -1.46 17.89
CA ALA A 1029 49.98 -0.51 18.71
C ALA A 1029 49.72 0.94 18.28
N THR A 1030 49.95 1.88 19.21
CA THR A 1030 49.65 3.30 19.04
C THR A 1030 50.94 4.12 18.86
N PRO A 1031 51.61 4.08 17.70
CA PRO A 1031 52.87 4.79 17.49
C PRO A 1031 52.68 6.33 17.43
N LEU A 1032 51.44 6.84 17.35
CA LEU A 1032 51.15 8.28 17.49
C LEU A 1032 51.69 8.86 18.81
N ASN A 1033 51.74 8.06 19.88
CA ASN A 1033 52.34 8.46 21.16
C ASN A 1033 53.84 8.81 21.02
N GLY A 1034 54.53 8.22 20.03
CA GLY A 1034 55.90 8.59 19.69
C GLY A 1034 56.04 10.01 19.12
N ALA A 1035 54.96 10.58 18.55
CA ALA A 1035 54.93 11.93 17.98
C ALA A 1035 54.60 13.03 19.00
N ILE A 1036 54.38 12.69 20.28
CA ILE A 1036 54.10 13.71 21.32
C ILE A 1036 55.30 14.64 21.48
N GLY A 1037 55.13 15.90 21.08
CA GLY A 1037 56.16 16.94 21.16
C GLY A 1037 57.32 16.82 20.16
N GLN A 1038 57.23 15.95 19.14
CA GLN A 1038 58.24 15.79 18.10
C GLN A 1038 57.65 15.27 16.77
N TRP A 1039 58.30 15.59 15.65
CA TRP A 1039 57.91 15.05 14.35
C TRP A 1039 58.33 13.59 14.22
N VAL A 1040 57.39 12.75 13.78
CA VAL A 1040 57.63 11.36 13.38
C VAL A 1040 57.11 11.16 11.96
N GLU A 1041 57.96 10.60 11.09
CA GLU A 1041 57.59 10.17 9.74
C GLU A 1041 56.97 8.76 9.82
N PHE A 1042 55.82 8.60 9.16
CA PHE A 1042 55.15 7.33 8.94
C PHE A 1042 55.25 6.97 7.46
N ILE A 1043 55.66 5.74 7.18
CA ILE A 1043 55.84 5.19 5.84
C ILE A 1043 54.98 3.93 5.75
N LEU A 1044 53.91 3.99 4.97
CA LEU A 1044 52.92 2.93 4.82
C LEU A 1044 53.18 2.22 3.48
N PRO A 1045 53.53 0.92 3.46
CA PRO A 1045 53.68 0.16 2.22
C PRO A 1045 52.31 -0.12 1.60
N LEU A 1046 52.06 0.41 0.41
CA LEU A 1046 50.76 0.23 -0.25
C LEU A 1046 50.56 -1.19 -0.81
N ASP A 1047 51.66 -1.91 -1.07
CA ASP A 1047 51.69 -3.25 -1.64
C ASP A 1047 51.56 -4.41 -0.62
N GLY A 1048 51.46 -4.09 0.68
CA GLY A 1048 51.04 -5.00 1.74
C GLY A 1048 52.01 -6.15 2.09
N THR A 1049 52.76 -6.00 3.20
CA THR A 1049 53.51 -7.11 3.82
C THR A 1049 53.21 -7.23 5.31
N THR A 1050 52.54 -8.32 5.71
CA THR A 1050 52.19 -8.60 7.11
C THR A 1050 53.38 -9.19 7.88
N GLU A 1051 54.16 -8.30 8.52
CA GLU A 1051 55.25 -8.64 9.43
C GLU A 1051 54.83 -8.45 10.90
N PRO A 1052 55.37 -9.18 11.89
CA PRO A 1052 54.97 -9.05 13.29
C PRO A 1052 55.09 -7.64 13.89
N THR A 1053 55.95 -6.78 13.32
CA THR A 1053 56.05 -5.36 13.67
C THR A 1053 56.13 -4.54 12.39
N GLY A 1054 55.14 -3.67 12.16
CA GLY A 1054 54.98 -2.91 10.92
C GLY A 1054 53.52 -2.55 10.66
N TRP A 1055 53.24 -1.93 9.50
CA TRP A 1055 51.87 -1.67 9.05
C TRP A 1055 51.22 -2.95 8.51
N HIS A 1056 50.05 -3.28 9.03
CA HIS A 1056 49.17 -4.32 8.52
C HIS A 1056 48.12 -3.66 7.63
N VAL A 1057 47.76 -4.34 6.55
CA VAL A 1057 46.85 -3.85 5.52
C VAL A 1057 45.67 -4.79 5.42
N THR A 1058 44.46 -4.25 5.56
CA THR A 1058 43.20 -4.99 5.42
C THR A 1058 42.35 -4.25 4.39
N ALA A 1059 41.73 -4.98 3.45
CA ALA A 1059 40.73 -4.42 2.56
C ALA A 1059 39.33 -4.85 3.02
N VAL A 1060 38.39 -3.92 3.00
CA VAL A 1060 36.97 -4.13 3.32
C VAL A 1060 36.17 -3.71 2.08
N GLY A 1061 35.21 -4.54 1.66
CA GLY A 1061 34.52 -4.38 0.39
C GLY A 1061 35.43 -4.54 -0.84
N ALA A 1062 35.04 -3.96 -1.97
CA ALA A 1062 35.74 -4.10 -3.26
C ALA A 1062 36.91 -3.11 -3.48
N ALA A 1063 37.33 -2.37 -2.45
CA ALA A 1063 38.28 -1.26 -2.59
C ALA A 1063 39.63 -1.69 -3.19
N SER A 1064 40.12 -0.89 -4.14
CA SER A 1064 41.37 -1.14 -4.86
C SER A 1064 42.17 0.15 -5.04
N LEU A 1065 43.49 0.03 -5.23
CA LEU A 1065 44.36 1.16 -5.53
C LEU A 1065 44.12 1.79 -6.93
N GLU A 1066 43.21 1.24 -7.73
CA GLU A 1066 42.82 1.84 -9.03
C GLU A 1066 41.76 2.96 -8.85
N HIS A 1067 40.99 2.93 -7.76
CA HIS A 1067 39.81 3.77 -7.55
C HIS A 1067 39.66 4.22 -6.08
N ILE A 1068 40.48 5.19 -5.64
CA ILE A 1068 40.49 5.72 -4.25
C ILE A 1068 39.83 7.11 -4.19
N GLY A 1069 38.80 7.30 -3.34
CA GLY A 1069 37.93 8.50 -3.33
C GLY A 1069 37.47 8.99 -1.96
#